data_AF-A0A6A5WVP8-F1
#
_entry.id   AF-A0A6A5WVP8-F1
#
_cell.length_a   1.000
_cell.length_b   1.000
_cell.length_c   1.000
_cell.angle_alpha   90.00
_cell.angle_beta   90.00
_cell.angle_gamma   90.00
#
_symmetry.space_group_name_H-M   'P 1'
#
loop_
_entity.id
_entity.type
_entity.pdbx_description
1 polymer ?
#
loop_
_entity_poly.entity_id
_entity_poly.type
_entity_poly.pdbx_seq_one_letter_code
_entity_poly.pdbx_strand_id
1 'polypeptide(L)'
;MVVRTVLCVAEKPSIAKAIANHLGDQVTTHNVQGNPYVKNYELNYVFPQWGPCRVTMTSVLGHLLNHEFEPRYKNWTSCDPSVLFDARIEVFVRSNSKSIADNIKRHARRADVLYIWTDCDREGEHIGAEIRSVAAQSNQSLGRIGGTVRAHFSNIERAHIIHAAQHPADLDEAQADAVASRIELDLRVGAAFTRHLTLSLRALLQRGNLSEDSQLISYGSCQFPTLGFIVERYLRVQDFVPEPFWGIKLMHQKAGIRVNFNWARKSLFDRMTAVILYEWCLTSQTAQVQKVKTKPTSKWKPLPLTTLELQKCGSRYLGIDSQKVLQLAEKLYQKGFISYPRTETDQFDQGMDLRGLVQKQAQGGCWADYAMALVERDFSWPRNGRNNDKAHPPIHPVNFVNPTTLSHGERRVHEFVVRRFLACCSKDAQGSKTDISILYGSETFNASGLVISERNYLNIYIYDRWGNQELPPFIEGEVFEPTEAILSQGKTSPPGYLTEPDLLALMNANGIGTDATMADHIVTVIDRQYVEARPQPRQARHGNDEEDSQKLPAQAKVKNGGRGRTAAALRRGGRNSGTGRGGAITGVREFIPTTLGVALVEGHENMGFETNLTKPFLRKEMEVKMNAICNRQMTKARVVNETIEQYRGVYARMRQHPGVLRTAVQKYVVGDIT
;
A
#
# COMPACT_ATOMS: atom_id res chain seq x y z
N MET A 1 37.10 -2.92 27.69
CA MET A 1 36.96 -1.45 27.70
C MET A 1 35.83 -1.11 28.67
N VAL A 2 36.04 -0.19 29.61
CA VAL A 2 34.97 0.21 30.53
C VAL A 2 34.11 1.25 29.82
N VAL A 3 32.87 0.90 29.51
CA VAL A 3 31.92 1.81 28.86
C VAL A 3 31.30 2.70 29.94
N ARG A 4 31.47 4.01 29.83
CA ARG A 4 30.93 5.00 30.76
C ARG A 4 29.93 5.94 30.09
N THR A 5 30.10 6.19 28.80
CA THR A 5 29.29 7.14 28.03
C THR A 5 28.76 6.47 26.77
N VAL A 6 27.44 6.52 26.57
CA VAL A 6 26.77 5.93 25.40
C VAL A 6 26.03 7.03 24.64
N LEU A 7 26.31 7.16 23.35
CA LEU A 7 25.55 8.04 22.44
C LEU A 7 24.48 7.19 21.77
N CYS A 8 23.21 7.47 22.04
CA CYS A 8 22.08 6.84 21.37
C CYS A 8 21.53 7.78 20.29
N VAL A 9 21.26 7.26 19.09
CA VAL A 9 20.70 8.07 17.98
C VAL A 9 19.50 7.35 17.36
N ALA A 10 18.32 7.95 17.46
CA ALA A 10 17.10 7.46 16.82
C ALA A 10 16.84 8.13 15.46
N GLU A 11 15.93 7.56 14.67
CA GLU A 11 15.60 8.09 13.34
C GLU A 11 14.83 9.42 13.38
N LYS A 12 14.01 9.61 14.43
CA LYS A 12 13.06 10.73 14.53
C LYS A 12 12.99 11.29 15.96
N PRO A 13 12.70 12.60 16.15
CA PRO A 13 12.65 13.22 17.47
C PRO A 13 11.60 12.62 18.42
N SER A 14 10.44 12.22 17.90
CA SER A 14 9.38 11.57 18.68
C SER A 14 9.85 10.25 19.29
N ILE A 15 10.58 9.45 18.50
CA ILE A 15 11.12 8.15 18.91
C ILE A 15 12.22 8.34 19.95
N ALA A 16 13.18 9.25 19.71
CA ALA A 16 14.22 9.58 20.70
C ALA A 16 13.63 10.00 22.04
N LYS A 17 12.59 10.85 22.03
CA LYS A 17 11.87 11.27 23.24
C LYS A 17 11.23 10.09 23.97
N ALA A 18 10.54 9.22 23.24
CA ALA A 18 9.86 8.06 23.82
C ALA A 18 10.87 7.10 24.47
N ILE A 19 11.95 6.77 23.75
CA ILE A 19 13.00 5.87 24.26
C ILE A 19 13.67 6.47 25.50
N ALA A 20 14.06 7.75 25.45
CA ALA A 20 14.69 8.42 26.59
C ALA A 20 13.82 8.35 27.85
N ASN A 21 12.51 8.61 27.71
CA ASN A 21 11.55 8.55 28.82
C ASN A 21 11.26 7.12 29.31
N HIS A 22 11.47 6.09 28.48
CA HIS A 22 11.31 4.70 28.90
C HIS A 22 12.53 4.16 29.64
N LEU A 23 13.73 4.61 29.25
CA LEU A 23 14.99 4.19 29.85
C LEU A 23 15.32 4.99 31.13
N GLY A 24 15.07 6.29 31.15
CA GLY A 24 15.49 7.17 32.24
C GLY A 24 14.35 7.61 33.15
N ASP A 25 14.54 7.47 34.46
CA ASP A 25 13.61 8.02 35.46
C ASP A 25 13.69 9.55 35.55
N GLN A 26 14.88 10.11 35.32
CA GLN A 26 15.14 11.55 35.23
C GLN A 26 15.86 11.86 33.92
N VAL A 27 15.23 12.66 33.06
CA VAL A 27 15.76 13.02 31.74
C VAL A 27 15.96 14.53 31.66
N THR A 28 17.20 14.97 31.47
CA THR A 28 17.54 16.38 31.22
C THR A 28 17.49 16.63 29.72
N THR A 29 16.83 17.71 29.28
CA THR A 29 16.62 17.98 27.85
C THR A 29 17.31 19.27 27.41
N HIS A 30 18.07 19.20 26.32
CA HIS A 30 18.73 20.35 25.69
C HIS A 30 18.39 20.42 24.20
N ASN A 31 18.19 21.62 23.67
CA ASN A 31 18.01 21.79 22.23
C ASN A 31 19.35 21.63 21.50
N VAL A 32 19.31 21.11 20.28
CA VAL A 32 20.50 21.10 19.41
C VAL A 32 20.75 22.51 18.89
N GLN A 33 21.98 23.00 19.03
CA GLN A 33 22.36 24.32 18.51
C GLN A 33 22.10 24.38 17.00
N GLY A 34 21.35 25.39 16.57
CA GLY A 34 20.97 25.58 15.16
C GLY A 34 19.82 24.69 14.67
N ASN A 35 19.19 23.88 15.53
CA ASN A 35 18.02 23.08 15.17
C ASN A 35 17.00 22.97 16.33
N PRO A 36 15.82 23.62 16.24
CA PRO A 36 14.84 23.61 17.32
C PRO A 36 14.03 22.32 17.42
N TYR A 37 14.07 21.47 16.38
CA TYR A 37 13.25 20.25 16.29
C TYR A 37 13.93 19.03 16.90
N VAL A 38 15.26 19.02 16.93
CA VAL A 38 16.07 17.93 17.49
C VAL A 38 16.57 18.32 18.87
N LYS A 39 16.53 17.36 19.81
CA LYS A 39 16.94 17.54 21.20
C LYS A 39 17.96 16.48 21.60
N ASN A 40 18.74 16.79 22.62
CA ASN A 40 19.56 15.85 23.39
C ASN A 40 18.85 15.58 24.71
N TYR A 41 18.67 14.30 25.01
CA TYR A 41 18.09 13.79 26.24
C TYR A 41 19.20 13.10 27.02
N GLU A 42 19.63 13.71 28.12
CA GLU A 42 20.67 13.17 28.99
C GLU A 42 20.03 12.43 30.17
N LEU A 43 20.44 11.17 30.37
CA LEU A 43 19.95 10.31 31.42
C LEU A 43 21.06 9.35 31.90
N ASN A 44 20.85 8.73 33.06
CA ASN A 44 21.67 7.60 33.50
C ASN A 44 20.89 6.31 33.28
N TYR A 45 21.58 5.27 32.80
CA TYR A 45 20.98 3.95 32.60
C TYR A 45 21.98 2.84 32.93
N VAL A 46 21.49 1.74 33.51
CA VAL A 46 22.31 0.57 33.84
C VAL A 46 22.09 -0.49 32.79
N PHE A 47 23.07 -0.66 31.89
CA PHE A 47 23.03 -1.74 30.89
C PHE A 47 23.55 -3.03 31.52
N PRO A 48 22.92 -4.20 31.28
CA PRO A 48 23.41 -5.48 31.79
C PRO A 48 24.88 -5.76 31.43
N GLN A 49 25.28 -5.42 30.21
CA GLN A 49 26.59 -5.69 29.63
C GLN A 49 27.67 -4.66 30.00
N TRP A 50 27.29 -3.45 30.44
CA TRP A 50 28.23 -2.34 30.65
C TRP A 50 28.15 -1.71 32.04
N GLY A 51 27.12 -2.04 32.83
CA GLY A 51 26.85 -1.40 34.11
C GLY A 51 26.32 0.03 33.95
N PRO A 52 26.51 0.89 34.97
CA PRO A 52 25.97 2.25 34.97
C PRO A 52 26.68 3.14 33.94
N CYS A 53 25.90 3.70 33.01
CA CYS A 53 26.37 4.55 31.93
C CYS A 53 25.63 5.90 31.92
N ARG A 54 26.34 6.96 31.50
CA ARG A 54 25.74 8.23 31.09
C ARG A 54 25.30 8.11 29.64
N VAL A 55 24.02 8.32 29.37
CA VAL A 55 23.43 8.19 28.04
C VAL A 55 23.04 9.57 27.51
N THR A 56 23.46 9.87 26.29
CA THR A 56 22.90 10.98 25.50
C THR A 56 22.06 10.38 24.39
N MET A 57 20.75 10.54 24.47
CA MET A 57 19.82 10.17 23.41
C MET A 57 19.51 11.38 22.53
N THR A 58 19.69 11.24 21.22
CA THR A 58 19.31 12.26 20.23
C THR A 58 18.68 11.60 19.00
N SER A 59 18.42 12.36 17.95
CA SER A 59 17.83 11.83 16.72
C SER A 59 18.35 12.52 15.47
N VAL A 60 18.16 11.86 14.34
CA VAL A 60 18.22 12.46 13.01
C VAL A 60 16.83 12.89 12.54
N LEU A 61 16.71 13.30 11.28
CA LEU A 61 15.45 13.61 10.61
C LEU A 61 15.37 12.77 9.32
N GLY A 62 15.54 11.46 9.45
CA GLY A 62 15.82 10.54 8.34
C GLY A 62 17.29 10.62 7.89
N HIS A 63 17.55 10.41 6.59
CA HIS A 63 18.91 10.43 6.02
C HIS A 63 19.70 11.71 6.35
N LEU A 64 20.94 11.51 6.78
CA LEU A 64 21.94 12.54 7.03
C LEU A 64 22.75 12.88 5.78
N LEU A 65 23.00 11.88 4.94
CA LEU A 65 23.90 12.00 3.79
C LEU A 65 23.15 12.20 2.48
N ASN A 66 23.80 12.91 1.56
CA ASN A 66 23.37 13.08 0.18
C ASN A 66 24.39 12.43 -0.76
N HIS A 67 23.91 11.94 -1.90
CA HIS A 67 24.72 11.36 -2.95
C HIS A 67 24.56 12.23 -4.21
N GLU A 68 25.64 12.82 -4.69
CA GLU A 68 25.64 13.59 -5.94
C GLU A 68 26.85 13.23 -6.79
N PHE A 69 26.77 13.44 -8.10
CA PHE A 69 27.96 13.38 -8.95
C PHE A 69 28.90 14.53 -8.62
N GLU A 70 30.20 14.36 -8.90
CA GLU A 70 31.18 15.44 -8.78
C GLU A 70 30.71 16.73 -9.49
N PRO A 71 31.07 17.93 -8.99
CA PRO A 71 30.57 19.21 -9.51
C PRO A 71 30.70 19.41 -11.03
N ARG A 72 31.72 18.82 -11.66
CA ARG A 72 31.90 18.86 -13.12
C ARG A 72 30.76 18.24 -13.93
N TYR A 73 29.99 17.32 -13.34
CA TYR A 73 28.84 16.66 -13.97
C TYR A 73 27.50 17.32 -13.61
N LYS A 74 27.50 18.41 -12.83
CA LYS A 74 26.27 19.06 -12.35
C LYS A 74 25.44 19.67 -13.47
N ASN A 75 26.08 20.32 -14.44
CA ASN A 75 25.38 20.86 -15.60
C ASN A 75 24.97 19.72 -16.55
N TRP A 76 23.73 19.74 -17.04
CA TRP A 76 23.21 18.68 -17.91
C TRP A 76 23.92 18.59 -19.26
N THR A 77 24.56 19.68 -19.68
CA THR A 77 25.31 19.79 -20.95
C THR A 77 26.82 19.64 -20.78
N SER A 78 27.33 19.41 -19.56
CA SER A 78 28.78 19.30 -19.34
C SER A 78 29.39 17.95 -19.75
N CYS A 79 28.55 16.94 -20.00
CA CYS A 79 29.00 15.64 -20.49
C CYS A 79 27.89 14.95 -21.30
N ASP A 80 28.26 13.96 -22.12
CA ASP A 80 27.28 13.00 -22.66
C ASP A 80 26.64 12.24 -21.49
N PRO A 81 25.31 12.06 -21.44
CA PRO A 81 24.67 11.37 -20.32
C PRO A 81 25.14 9.93 -20.10
N SER A 82 25.72 9.25 -21.11
CA SER A 82 26.30 7.91 -20.93
C SER A 82 27.48 7.89 -19.95
N VAL A 83 28.17 9.02 -19.77
CA VAL A 83 29.29 9.13 -18.82
C VAL A 83 28.80 8.97 -17.37
N LEU A 84 27.52 9.26 -17.10
CA LEU A 84 26.94 9.20 -15.74
C LEU A 84 26.83 7.76 -15.20
N PHE A 85 26.90 6.74 -16.06
CA PHE A 85 26.99 5.36 -15.61
C PHE A 85 28.27 5.10 -14.80
N ASP A 86 29.37 5.78 -15.11
CA ASP A 86 30.69 5.58 -14.50
C ASP A 86 31.17 6.77 -13.67
N ALA A 87 30.50 7.92 -13.79
CA ALA A 87 30.86 9.14 -13.07
C ALA A 87 30.97 8.91 -11.55
N ARG A 88 31.98 9.51 -10.92
CA ARG A 88 32.19 9.38 -9.48
C ARG A 88 31.08 10.10 -8.71
N ILE A 89 30.58 9.43 -7.68
CA ILE A 89 29.60 9.96 -6.73
C ILE A 89 30.33 10.41 -5.46
N GLU A 90 30.04 11.63 -5.03
CA GLU A 90 30.46 12.20 -3.76
C GLU A 90 29.34 12.04 -2.74
N VAL A 91 29.71 11.67 -1.50
CA VAL A 91 28.78 11.52 -0.38
C VAL A 91 29.12 12.58 0.67
N PHE A 92 28.14 13.40 1.02
CA PHE A 92 28.34 14.50 1.97
C PHE A 92 27.10 14.75 2.82
N VAL A 93 27.28 15.45 3.96
CA VAL A 93 26.18 15.79 4.85
C VAL A 93 25.22 16.78 4.18
N ARG A 94 23.92 16.47 4.18
CA ARG A 94 22.87 17.35 3.64
C ARG A 94 22.93 18.74 4.29
N SER A 95 22.64 19.77 3.51
CA SER A 95 22.68 21.17 3.97
C SER A 95 21.81 21.41 5.21
N ASN A 96 20.61 20.83 5.26
CA ASN A 96 19.67 20.90 6.38
C ASN A 96 20.02 19.96 7.55
N SER A 97 20.97 19.04 7.39
CA SER A 97 21.40 18.09 8.41
C SER A 97 22.74 18.46 9.05
N LYS A 98 23.39 19.56 8.64
CA LYS A 98 24.70 19.99 9.16
C LYS A 98 24.72 20.13 10.68
N SER A 99 23.74 20.85 11.25
CA SER A 99 23.64 21.04 12.70
C SER A 99 23.46 19.72 13.47
N ILE A 100 22.75 18.75 12.87
CA ILE A 100 22.54 17.42 13.44
C ILE A 100 23.83 16.61 13.38
N ALA A 101 24.52 16.61 12.25
CA ALA A 101 25.82 15.96 12.09
C ALA A 101 26.87 16.52 13.06
N ASP A 102 26.92 17.86 13.23
CA ASP A 102 27.81 18.51 14.19
C ASP A 102 27.46 18.13 15.64
N ASN A 103 26.18 17.95 15.95
CA ASN A 103 25.73 17.45 17.25
C ASN A 103 26.19 16.00 17.51
N ILE A 104 26.01 15.11 16.51
CA ILE A 104 26.49 13.72 16.58
C ILE A 104 28.00 13.71 16.79
N LYS A 105 28.76 14.47 15.99
CA LYS A 105 30.21 14.60 16.11
C LYS A 105 30.64 15.08 17.50
N ARG A 106 29.96 16.08 18.06
CA ARG A 106 30.26 16.63 19.39
C ARG A 106 30.14 15.58 20.49
N HIS A 107 29.05 14.81 20.49
CA HIS A 107 28.82 13.77 21.49
C HIS A 107 29.66 12.51 21.24
N ALA A 108 29.91 12.16 19.98
CA ALA A 108 30.74 11.02 19.59
C ALA A 108 32.18 11.12 20.12
N ARG A 109 32.74 12.35 20.25
CA ARG A 109 34.08 12.58 20.82
C ARG A 109 34.27 12.00 22.23
N ARG A 110 33.20 11.89 23.01
CA ARG A 110 33.21 11.44 24.40
C ARG A 110 32.49 10.11 24.60
N ALA A 111 31.89 9.56 23.55
CA ALA A 111 31.17 8.30 23.61
C ALA A 111 32.14 7.12 23.53
N ASP A 112 31.95 6.15 24.42
CA ASP A 112 32.65 4.87 24.35
C ASP A 112 31.96 3.92 23.37
N VAL A 113 30.61 4.04 23.26
CA VAL A 113 29.77 3.25 22.36
C VAL A 113 28.71 4.13 21.69
N LEU A 114 28.47 3.89 20.41
CA LEU A 114 27.33 4.41 19.65
C LEU A 114 26.21 3.35 19.62
N TYR A 115 25.00 3.71 20.03
CA TYR A 115 23.84 2.83 20.03
C TYR A 115 22.80 3.34 19.03
N ILE A 116 22.56 2.58 17.96
CA ILE A 116 21.62 2.93 16.89
C ILE A 116 20.19 2.50 17.27
N TRP A 117 19.26 3.46 17.22
CA TRP A 117 17.83 3.31 17.53
C TRP A 117 16.95 3.77 16.35
N THR A 118 17.43 3.60 15.12
CA THR A 118 16.63 3.86 13.90
C THR A 118 15.50 2.84 13.77
N ASP A 119 14.50 3.11 12.93
CA ASP A 119 13.42 2.12 12.71
C ASP A 119 14.02 0.81 12.16
N CYS A 120 13.44 -0.36 12.46
CA CYS A 120 14.10 -1.66 12.19
C CYS A 120 13.80 -2.24 10.80
N ASP A 121 13.86 -1.38 9.78
CA ASP A 121 13.82 -1.74 8.36
C ASP A 121 15.17 -1.49 7.67
N ARG A 122 15.26 -1.83 6.38
CA ARG A 122 16.48 -1.65 5.58
C ARG A 122 16.93 -0.19 5.54
N GLU A 123 15.99 0.74 5.42
CA GLU A 123 16.28 2.18 5.41
C GLU A 123 16.88 2.61 6.75
N GLY A 124 16.33 2.15 7.86
CA GLY A 124 16.84 2.42 9.19
C GLY A 124 18.23 1.82 9.45
N GLU A 125 18.54 0.64 8.92
CA GLU A 125 19.91 0.09 8.94
C GLU A 125 20.89 0.99 8.16
N HIS A 126 20.49 1.46 6.97
CA HIS A 126 21.29 2.38 6.18
C HIS A 126 21.51 3.73 6.88
N ILE A 127 20.46 4.33 7.45
CA ILE A 127 20.57 5.56 8.25
C ILE A 127 21.48 5.32 9.46
N GLY A 128 21.41 4.15 10.09
CA GLY A 128 22.33 3.72 11.14
C GLY A 128 23.80 3.74 10.67
N ALA A 129 24.07 3.24 9.47
CA ALA A 129 25.41 3.26 8.87
C ALA A 129 25.86 4.70 8.55
N GLU A 130 24.97 5.57 8.08
CA GLU A 130 25.24 7.00 7.89
C GLU A 130 25.63 7.67 9.21
N ILE A 131 24.85 7.46 10.28
CA ILE A 131 25.12 8.01 11.62
C ILE A 131 26.50 7.55 12.12
N ARG A 132 26.80 6.26 11.99
CA ARG A 132 28.11 5.70 12.36
C ARG A 132 29.23 6.36 11.57
N SER A 133 29.07 6.52 10.25
CA SER A 133 30.09 7.16 9.41
C SER A 133 30.38 8.61 9.84
N VAL A 134 29.35 9.36 10.24
CA VAL A 134 29.47 10.75 10.71
C VAL A 134 30.11 10.79 12.10
N ALA A 135 29.73 9.90 13.01
CA ALA A 135 30.31 9.79 14.35
C ALA A 135 31.80 9.40 14.30
N ALA A 136 32.15 8.45 13.43
CA ALA A 136 33.51 7.94 13.27
C ALA A 136 34.51 9.00 12.79
N GLN A 137 34.06 10.06 12.11
CA GLN A 137 34.89 11.20 11.74
C GLN A 137 35.47 11.95 12.95
N SER A 138 34.78 11.90 14.10
CA SER A 138 35.25 12.54 15.34
C SER A 138 35.76 11.56 16.38
N ASN A 139 35.40 10.28 16.27
CA ASN A 139 35.92 9.21 17.12
C ASN A 139 35.99 7.89 16.34
N GLN A 140 37.19 7.55 15.85
CA GLN A 140 37.40 6.37 15.01
C GLN A 140 37.11 5.04 15.72
N SER A 141 37.12 4.98 17.06
CA SER A 141 36.80 3.74 17.78
C SER A 141 35.36 3.29 17.55
N LEU A 142 34.44 4.23 17.33
CA LEU A 142 33.02 3.94 17.08
C LEU A 142 32.79 3.22 15.74
N GLY A 143 33.71 3.39 14.77
CA GLY A 143 33.65 2.68 13.49
C GLY A 143 34.29 1.28 13.52
N ARG A 144 34.88 0.86 14.64
CA ARG A 144 35.47 -0.47 14.81
C ARG A 144 34.47 -1.45 15.42
N ILE A 145 34.78 -2.75 15.33
CA ILE A 145 33.99 -3.82 15.96
C ILE A 145 33.81 -3.51 17.46
N GLY A 146 32.56 -3.57 17.94
CA GLY A 146 32.20 -3.26 19.32
C GLY A 146 32.07 -1.77 19.66
N GLY A 147 32.39 -0.85 18.72
CA GLY A 147 32.22 0.59 18.90
C GLY A 147 30.82 1.10 18.58
N THR A 148 30.06 0.34 17.78
CA THR A 148 28.65 0.61 17.44
C THR A 148 27.82 -0.62 17.69
N VAL A 149 26.63 -0.46 18.27
CA VAL A 149 25.63 -1.51 18.46
C VAL A 149 24.25 -1.04 17.99
N ARG A 150 23.33 -1.98 17.76
CA ARG A 150 22.01 -1.79 17.17
C ARG A 150 20.91 -2.32 18.08
N ALA A 151 19.88 -1.50 18.32
CA ALA A 151 18.69 -1.89 19.08
C ALA A 151 17.61 -2.41 18.13
N HIS A 152 17.00 -3.56 18.43
CA HIS A 152 15.89 -4.13 17.67
C HIS A 152 14.55 -3.99 18.39
N PHE A 153 13.58 -3.34 17.76
CA PHE A 153 12.24 -3.12 18.31
C PHE A 153 11.18 -3.03 17.20
N SER A 154 9.95 -3.44 17.52
CA SER A 154 8.81 -3.44 16.59
C SER A 154 7.64 -2.54 17.03
N ASN A 155 7.76 -1.96 18.22
CA ASN A 155 6.86 -0.97 18.79
C ASN A 155 7.62 -0.16 19.85
N ILE A 156 7.02 0.92 20.32
CA ILE A 156 7.62 1.83 21.31
C ILE A 156 7.08 1.61 22.73
N GLU A 157 6.51 0.44 23.04
CA GLU A 157 6.09 0.12 24.41
C GLU A 157 7.30 -0.03 25.33
N ARG A 158 7.20 0.45 26.58
CA ARG A 158 8.31 0.45 27.55
C ARG A 158 9.00 -0.90 27.68
N ALA A 159 8.24 -2.00 27.80
CA ALA A 159 8.79 -3.35 27.94
C ALA A 159 9.65 -3.73 26.71
N HIS A 160 9.19 -3.41 25.51
CA HIS A 160 9.90 -3.69 24.26
C HIS A 160 11.18 -2.87 24.14
N ILE A 161 11.15 -1.59 24.51
CA ILE A 161 12.33 -0.71 24.49
C ILE A 161 13.37 -1.14 25.53
N ILE A 162 12.95 -1.52 26.73
CA ILE A 162 13.87 -2.04 27.76
C ILE A 162 14.50 -3.36 27.27
N HIS A 163 13.72 -4.26 26.71
CA HIS A 163 14.24 -5.50 26.13
C HIS A 163 15.28 -5.22 25.03
N ALA A 164 14.99 -4.28 24.12
CA ALA A 164 15.92 -3.88 23.06
C ALA A 164 17.24 -3.31 23.63
N ALA A 165 17.17 -2.46 24.67
CA ALA A 165 18.36 -1.89 25.32
C ALA A 165 19.26 -2.95 25.95
N GLN A 166 18.67 -4.03 26.47
CA GLN A 166 19.35 -5.15 27.14
C GLN A 166 19.96 -6.16 26.16
N HIS A 167 19.52 -6.19 24.89
CA HIS A 167 19.96 -7.15 23.88
C HIS A 167 20.51 -6.43 22.64
N PRO A 168 21.65 -5.73 22.75
CA PRO A 168 22.28 -5.08 21.60
C PRO A 168 22.70 -6.12 20.55
N ALA A 169 22.51 -5.78 19.28
CA ALA A 169 23.01 -6.53 18.13
C ALA A 169 24.06 -5.72 17.36
N ASP A 170 24.64 -6.34 16.33
CA ASP A 170 25.45 -5.63 15.34
C ASP A 170 24.57 -4.93 14.30
N LEU A 171 25.04 -3.83 13.75
CA LEU A 171 24.41 -3.17 12.61
C LEU A 171 24.48 -4.08 11.38
N ASP A 172 23.38 -4.26 10.64
CA ASP A 172 23.37 -5.17 9.49
C ASP A 172 23.92 -4.50 8.23
N GLU A 173 25.23 -4.62 8.03
CA GLU A 173 25.92 -4.06 6.86
C GLU A 173 25.33 -4.52 5.54
N ALA A 174 24.81 -5.75 5.46
CA ALA A 174 24.25 -6.30 4.24
C ALA A 174 22.96 -5.57 3.84
N GLN A 175 22.11 -5.24 4.81
CA GLN A 175 20.91 -4.45 4.58
C GLN A 175 21.24 -2.99 4.24
N ALA A 176 22.20 -2.40 4.95
CA ALA A 176 22.67 -1.05 4.66
C ALA A 176 23.28 -0.95 3.25
N ASP A 177 24.02 -1.97 2.80
CA ASP A 177 24.61 -2.07 1.47
C ASP A 177 23.57 -2.24 0.36
N ALA A 178 22.48 -2.98 0.59
CA ALA A 178 21.38 -3.08 -0.34
C ALA A 178 20.74 -1.70 -0.61
N VAL A 179 20.44 -0.93 0.44
CA VAL A 179 19.92 0.44 0.28
C VAL A 179 20.93 1.34 -0.41
N ALA A 180 22.21 1.26 -0.02
CA ALA A 180 23.27 2.04 -0.65
C ALA A 180 23.41 1.74 -2.15
N SER A 181 23.24 0.47 -2.54
CA SER A 181 23.25 0.02 -3.94
C SER A 181 22.05 0.59 -4.69
N ARG A 182 20.85 0.55 -4.10
CA ARG A 182 19.62 1.12 -4.67
C ARG A 182 19.75 2.62 -4.91
N ILE A 183 20.24 3.38 -3.92
CA ILE A 183 20.47 4.84 -4.04
C ILE A 183 21.41 5.15 -5.21
N GLU A 184 22.54 4.42 -5.30
CA GLU A 184 23.52 4.61 -6.37
C GLU A 184 22.95 4.27 -7.75
N LEU A 185 22.26 3.14 -7.88
CA LEU A 185 21.66 2.70 -9.13
C LEU A 185 20.56 3.65 -9.60
N ASP A 186 19.66 4.06 -8.70
CA ASP A 186 18.59 5.00 -9.04
C ASP A 186 19.15 6.38 -9.43
N LEU A 187 20.25 6.84 -8.80
CA LEU A 187 20.94 8.08 -9.20
C LEU A 187 21.59 7.96 -10.60
N ARG A 188 22.38 6.91 -10.84
CA ARG A 188 23.09 6.70 -12.11
C ARG A 188 22.14 6.53 -13.28
N VAL A 189 21.24 5.55 -13.16
CA VAL A 189 20.27 5.22 -14.19
C VAL A 189 19.28 6.37 -14.36
N GLY A 190 18.73 6.88 -13.26
CA GLY A 190 17.79 8.00 -13.29
C GLY A 190 18.36 9.23 -13.99
N ALA A 191 19.58 9.66 -13.63
CA ALA A 191 20.20 10.82 -14.24
C ALA A 191 20.57 10.60 -15.72
N ALA A 192 21.14 9.44 -16.08
CA ALA A 192 21.53 9.15 -17.46
C ALA A 192 20.32 9.18 -18.41
N PHE A 193 19.24 8.46 -18.08
CA PHE A 193 18.04 8.43 -18.90
C PHE A 193 17.26 9.74 -18.87
N THR A 194 17.07 10.37 -17.69
CA THR A 194 16.37 11.66 -17.57
C THR A 194 17.02 12.73 -18.44
N ARG A 195 18.34 12.89 -18.35
CA ARG A 195 19.07 13.89 -19.14
C ARG A 195 18.97 13.59 -20.63
N HIS A 196 19.16 12.32 -21.02
CA HIS A 196 19.06 11.93 -22.41
C HIS A 196 17.67 12.20 -23.01
N LEU A 197 16.61 11.75 -22.35
CA LEU A 197 15.23 11.90 -22.81
C LEU A 197 14.86 13.38 -22.90
N THR A 198 15.10 14.14 -21.83
CA THR A 198 14.76 15.56 -21.79
C THR A 198 15.51 16.35 -22.86
N LEU A 199 16.83 16.16 -23.00
CA LEU A 199 17.62 16.90 -23.99
C LEU A 199 17.25 16.49 -25.43
N SER A 200 16.96 15.21 -25.68
CA SER A 200 16.65 14.70 -27.02
C SER A 200 15.26 15.08 -27.52
N LEU A 201 14.33 15.37 -26.60
CA LEU A 201 12.93 15.69 -26.88
C LEU A 201 12.59 17.17 -26.61
N ARG A 202 13.51 17.96 -26.05
CA ARG A 202 13.30 19.35 -25.63
C ARG A 202 12.55 20.20 -26.67
N ALA A 203 13.00 20.17 -27.92
CA ALA A 203 12.40 20.96 -28.99
C ALA A 203 10.93 20.56 -29.28
N LEU A 204 10.59 19.28 -29.16
CA LEU A 204 9.20 18.80 -29.32
C LEU A 204 8.35 19.14 -28.09
N LEU A 205 8.90 19.00 -26.89
CA LEU A 205 8.19 19.32 -25.64
C LEU A 205 7.87 20.81 -25.51
N GLN A 206 8.74 21.69 -26.02
CA GLN A 206 8.50 23.14 -26.06
C GLN A 206 7.43 23.53 -27.10
N ARG A 207 7.22 22.70 -28.12
CA ARG A 207 6.15 22.90 -29.11
C ARG A 207 4.80 22.37 -28.62
N GLY A 208 4.80 21.29 -27.83
CA GLY A 208 3.61 20.83 -27.15
C GLY A 208 3.24 21.80 -26.03
N ASN A 209 1.96 22.17 -25.91
CA ASN A 209 1.45 23.07 -24.86
C ASN A 209 1.48 22.41 -23.45
N LEU A 210 2.62 21.85 -23.06
CA LEU A 210 2.88 21.23 -21.77
C LEU A 210 3.27 22.30 -20.74
N SER A 211 3.00 22.01 -19.46
CA SER A 211 3.51 22.80 -18.34
C SER A 211 5.05 22.79 -18.33
N GLU A 212 5.69 23.81 -17.72
CA GLU A 212 7.15 23.83 -17.56
C GLU A 212 7.67 22.58 -16.84
N ASP A 213 6.94 22.09 -15.83
CA ASP A 213 7.29 20.86 -15.11
C ASP A 213 7.24 19.60 -15.98
N SER A 214 6.31 19.55 -16.95
CA SER A 214 6.17 18.46 -17.93
C SER A 214 7.22 18.52 -19.05
N GLN A 215 7.96 19.62 -19.19
CA GLN A 215 9.08 19.70 -20.14
C GLN A 215 10.33 18.96 -19.65
N LEU A 216 10.37 18.55 -18.37
CA LEU A 216 11.39 17.67 -17.82
C LEU A 216 10.89 16.23 -17.79
N ILE A 217 11.41 15.39 -18.69
CA ILE A 217 11.09 13.96 -18.69
C ILE A 217 12.00 13.25 -17.70
N SER A 218 11.49 12.98 -16.50
CA SER A 218 12.18 12.15 -15.52
C SER A 218 12.02 10.68 -15.86
N TYR A 219 13.12 9.93 -15.81
CA TYR A 219 13.15 8.48 -15.80
C TYR A 219 13.45 7.96 -14.40
N GLY A 220 12.75 6.90 -14.00
CA GLY A 220 13.05 6.13 -12.80
C GLY A 220 12.81 4.65 -13.05
N SER A 221 13.73 3.81 -12.55
CA SER A 221 13.75 2.36 -12.78
C SER A 221 12.45 1.65 -12.39
N CYS A 222 11.78 2.10 -11.33
CA CYS A 222 10.44 1.61 -10.94
C CYS A 222 9.29 2.51 -11.43
N GLN A 223 9.56 3.80 -11.67
CA GLN A 223 8.58 4.77 -12.14
C GLN A 223 8.02 4.38 -13.52
N PHE A 224 8.90 4.01 -14.46
CA PHE A 224 8.50 3.68 -15.83
C PHE A 224 7.67 2.40 -15.94
N PRO A 225 8.02 1.29 -15.27
CA PRO A 225 7.15 0.11 -15.25
C PRO A 225 5.79 0.36 -14.60
N THR A 226 5.74 1.21 -13.57
CA THR A 226 4.48 1.64 -12.94
C THR A 226 3.59 2.37 -13.94
N LEU A 227 4.16 3.31 -14.70
CA LEU A 227 3.46 3.98 -15.80
C LEU A 227 3.04 2.99 -16.90
N GLY A 228 3.90 2.02 -17.21
CA GLY A 228 3.64 0.96 -18.18
C GLY A 228 2.35 0.19 -17.89
N PHE A 229 2.13 -0.24 -16.64
CA PHE A 229 0.88 -0.92 -16.25
C PHE A 229 -0.37 -0.07 -16.49
N ILE A 230 -0.28 1.24 -16.22
CA ILE A 230 -1.39 2.18 -16.37
C ILE A 230 -1.71 2.38 -17.85
N VAL A 231 -0.70 2.65 -18.68
CA VAL A 231 -0.88 2.84 -20.13
C VAL A 231 -1.37 1.55 -20.77
N GLU A 232 -0.83 0.39 -20.39
CA GLU A 232 -1.29 -0.91 -20.92
C GLU A 232 -2.77 -1.16 -20.60
N ARG A 233 -3.23 -0.88 -19.37
CA ARG A 233 -4.66 -0.98 -19.06
C ARG A 233 -5.46 0.05 -19.85
N TYR A 234 -4.98 1.27 -19.98
CA TYR A 234 -5.68 2.33 -20.71
C TYR A 234 -5.90 1.96 -22.18
N LEU A 235 -4.87 1.49 -22.88
CA LEU A 235 -4.97 1.05 -24.28
C LEU A 235 -5.91 -0.16 -24.42
N ARG A 236 -5.84 -1.14 -23.50
CA ARG A 236 -6.81 -2.25 -23.48
C ARG A 236 -8.27 -1.81 -23.31
N VAL A 237 -8.51 -0.64 -22.70
CA VAL A 237 -9.86 -0.06 -22.60
C VAL A 237 -10.24 0.68 -23.87
N GLN A 238 -9.32 1.45 -24.45
CA GLN A 238 -9.56 2.23 -25.67
C GLN A 238 -9.76 1.32 -26.90
N ASP A 239 -8.93 0.29 -27.03
CA ASP A 239 -8.92 -0.61 -28.19
C ASP A 239 -9.93 -1.76 -28.06
N PHE A 240 -10.72 -1.79 -26.98
CA PHE A 240 -11.71 -2.83 -26.74
C PHE A 240 -12.88 -2.73 -27.73
N VAL A 241 -13.11 -3.82 -28.47
CA VAL A 241 -14.28 -3.93 -29.36
C VAL A 241 -15.35 -4.78 -28.66
N PRO A 242 -16.51 -4.19 -28.28
CA PRO A 242 -17.60 -4.95 -27.67
C PRO A 242 -18.19 -5.99 -28.62
N GLU A 243 -18.33 -7.22 -28.12
CA GLU A 243 -18.93 -8.33 -28.84
C GLU A 243 -20.31 -8.66 -28.26
N PRO A 244 -21.36 -8.78 -29.09
CA PRO A 244 -22.67 -9.21 -28.62
C PRO A 244 -22.63 -10.67 -28.19
N PHE A 245 -23.34 -10.98 -27.11
CA PHE A 245 -23.54 -12.35 -26.66
C PHE A 245 -25.00 -12.58 -26.25
N TRP A 246 -25.41 -13.83 -26.27
CA TRP A 246 -26.76 -14.28 -25.91
C TRP A 246 -26.69 -15.31 -24.80
N GLY A 247 -27.62 -15.23 -23.86
CA GLY A 247 -27.73 -16.18 -22.75
C GLY A 247 -29.18 -16.43 -22.40
N ILE A 248 -29.48 -17.61 -21.88
CA ILE A 248 -30.83 -17.95 -21.43
C ILE A 248 -30.94 -17.59 -19.94
N LYS A 249 -31.77 -16.60 -19.62
CA LYS A 249 -32.13 -16.27 -18.24
C LYS A 249 -33.34 -17.11 -17.84
N LEU A 250 -33.22 -17.82 -16.73
CA LEU A 250 -34.27 -18.69 -16.22
C LEU A 250 -34.57 -18.31 -14.78
N MET A 251 -35.84 -18.05 -14.46
CA MET A 251 -36.30 -17.70 -13.13
C MET A 251 -37.54 -18.53 -12.77
N HIS A 252 -37.59 -18.99 -11.52
CA HIS A 252 -38.75 -19.67 -10.98
C HIS A 252 -39.08 -19.12 -9.59
N GLN A 253 -40.37 -18.83 -9.36
CA GLN A 253 -40.87 -18.37 -8.08
C GLN A 253 -41.45 -19.56 -7.30
N LYS A 254 -40.88 -19.85 -6.12
CA LYS A 254 -41.30 -20.96 -5.27
C LYS A 254 -41.33 -20.52 -3.80
N ALA A 255 -42.41 -20.83 -3.10
CA ALA A 255 -42.64 -20.43 -1.70
C ALA A 255 -42.42 -18.92 -1.46
N GLY A 256 -42.81 -18.08 -2.41
CA GLY A 256 -42.62 -16.62 -2.35
C GLY A 256 -41.20 -16.13 -2.66
N ILE A 257 -40.23 -17.03 -2.87
CA ILE A 257 -38.83 -16.69 -3.16
C ILE A 257 -38.58 -16.79 -4.67
N ARG A 258 -37.94 -15.77 -5.25
CA ARG A 258 -37.46 -15.78 -6.63
C ARG A 258 -36.09 -16.47 -6.72
N VAL A 259 -36.00 -17.49 -7.56
CA VAL A 259 -34.75 -18.23 -7.80
C VAL A 259 -34.31 -18.02 -9.24
N ASN A 260 -33.16 -17.38 -9.41
CA ASN A 260 -32.51 -17.21 -10.70
C ASN A 260 -31.57 -18.39 -10.95
N PHE A 261 -31.81 -19.13 -12.03
CA PHE A 261 -30.97 -20.22 -12.49
C PHE A 261 -30.04 -19.72 -13.60
N ASN A 262 -28.74 -19.84 -13.38
CA ASN A 262 -27.71 -19.45 -14.34
C ASN A 262 -27.48 -20.58 -15.34
N TRP A 263 -27.56 -20.27 -16.63
CA TRP A 263 -27.27 -21.24 -17.68
C TRP A 263 -25.83 -21.77 -17.58
N ALA A 264 -25.66 -23.09 -17.63
CA ALA A 264 -24.35 -23.74 -17.44
C ALA A 264 -23.33 -23.34 -18.52
N ARG A 265 -23.78 -23.01 -19.74
CA ARG A 265 -22.94 -22.48 -20.82
C ARG A 265 -22.55 -21.01 -20.64
N LYS A 266 -23.12 -20.32 -19.66
CA LYS A 266 -23.04 -18.87 -19.43
C LYS A 266 -23.69 -18.08 -20.57
N SER A 267 -23.01 -17.97 -21.70
CA SER A 267 -23.43 -17.18 -22.86
C SER A 267 -22.75 -17.69 -24.13
N LEU A 268 -23.38 -17.47 -25.28
CA LEU A 268 -22.86 -17.77 -26.61
C LEU A 268 -22.70 -16.50 -27.44
N PHE A 269 -21.71 -16.49 -28.33
CA PHE A 269 -21.45 -15.37 -29.25
C PHE A 269 -22.07 -15.59 -30.64
N ASP A 270 -22.78 -16.70 -30.83
CA ASP A 270 -23.58 -16.95 -32.02
C ASP A 270 -25.07 -16.92 -31.68
N ARG A 271 -25.80 -16.02 -32.34
CA ARG A 271 -27.23 -15.81 -32.10
C ARG A 271 -28.05 -17.04 -32.48
N MET A 272 -27.76 -17.64 -33.62
CA MET A 272 -28.59 -18.74 -34.16
C MET A 272 -28.51 -19.98 -33.26
N THR A 273 -27.32 -20.31 -32.79
CA THR A 273 -27.12 -21.40 -31.82
C THR A 273 -27.87 -21.13 -30.52
N ALA A 274 -27.79 -19.90 -29.99
CA ALA A 274 -28.52 -19.56 -28.75
C ALA A 274 -30.04 -19.64 -28.93
N VAL A 275 -30.57 -19.23 -30.08
CA VAL A 275 -32.01 -19.33 -30.41
C VAL A 275 -32.45 -20.79 -30.48
N ILE A 276 -31.70 -21.65 -31.18
CA ILE A 276 -32.04 -23.09 -31.31
C ILE A 276 -32.09 -23.76 -29.93
N LEU A 277 -31.09 -23.51 -29.07
CA LEU A 277 -31.06 -24.07 -27.71
C LEU A 277 -32.22 -23.54 -26.86
N TYR A 278 -32.56 -22.26 -27.00
CA TYR A 278 -33.70 -21.66 -26.30
C TYR A 278 -35.04 -22.24 -26.76
N GLU A 279 -35.23 -22.48 -28.06
CA GLU A 279 -36.44 -23.14 -28.59
C GLU A 279 -36.59 -24.57 -28.08
N TRP A 280 -35.49 -25.32 -27.96
CA TRP A 280 -35.50 -26.66 -27.34
C TRP A 280 -35.90 -26.61 -25.87
N CYS A 281 -35.46 -25.60 -25.12
CA CYS A 281 -35.93 -25.36 -23.76
C CYS A 281 -37.44 -25.11 -23.73
N LEU A 282 -37.95 -24.17 -24.53
CA LEU A 282 -39.38 -23.84 -24.56
C LEU A 282 -40.27 -25.01 -24.95
N THR A 283 -39.80 -25.85 -25.89
CA THR A 283 -40.52 -27.06 -26.34
C THR A 283 -40.70 -28.08 -25.21
N SER A 284 -39.76 -28.14 -24.26
CA SER A 284 -39.82 -29.04 -23.10
C SER A 284 -40.91 -28.65 -22.09
N GLN A 285 -41.31 -27.36 -22.06
CA GLN A 285 -42.25 -26.70 -21.12
C GLN A 285 -41.83 -26.75 -19.64
N THR A 286 -41.40 -27.90 -19.14
CA THR A 286 -41.02 -28.13 -17.76
C THR A 286 -39.52 -28.37 -17.60
N ALA A 287 -38.98 -27.94 -16.46
CA ALA A 287 -37.64 -28.23 -16.01
C ALA A 287 -37.66 -29.30 -14.92
N GLN A 288 -36.64 -30.17 -14.89
CA GLN A 288 -36.49 -31.21 -13.88
C GLN A 288 -35.26 -30.95 -13.02
N VAL A 289 -35.42 -31.06 -11.70
CA VAL A 289 -34.30 -31.01 -10.75
C VAL A 289 -33.47 -32.27 -10.88
N GLN A 290 -32.24 -32.12 -11.37
CA GLN A 290 -31.29 -33.22 -11.53
C GLN A 290 -30.50 -33.48 -10.26
N LYS A 291 -30.18 -32.42 -9.52
CA LYS A 291 -29.31 -32.53 -8.35
C LYS A 291 -29.56 -31.42 -7.34
N VAL A 292 -29.59 -31.79 -6.07
CA VAL A 292 -29.62 -30.85 -4.94
C VAL A 292 -28.51 -31.24 -3.97
N LYS A 293 -27.49 -30.39 -3.85
CA LYS A 293 -26.35 -30.65 -2.96
C LYS A 293 -26.18 -29.54 -1.95
N THR A 294 -26.42 -29.86 -0.68
CA THR A 294 -26.10 -28.99 0.45
C THR A 294 -24.79 -29.43 1.09
N LYS A 295 -23.87 -28.50 1.31
CA LYS A 295 -22.61 -28.77 2.00
C LYS A 295 -22.29 -27.67 3.02
N PRO A 296 -21.72 -28.01 4.18
CA PRO A 296 -21.10 -27.01 5.04
C PRO A 296 -20.06 -26.22 4.27
N THR A 297 -20.02 -24.91 4.50
CA THR A 297 -19.01 -24.02 3.93
C THR A 297 -18.59 -23.01 4.99
N SER A 298 -17.36 -22.54 4.89
CA SER A 298 -16.87 -21.46 5.72
C SER A 298 -16.39 -20.30 4.85
N LYS A 299 -16.47 -19.10 5.41
CA LYS A 299 -15.71 -17.96 4.91
C LYS A 299 -14.60 -17.68 5.88
N TRP A 300 -13.38 -17.77 5.37
CA TRP A 300 -12.21 -17.62 6.19
C TRP A 300 -12.07 -16.21 6.75
N LYS A 301 -11.67 -16.12 8.01
CA LYS A 301 -11.21 -14.88 8.63
C LYS A 301 -9.97 -14.35 7.89
N PRO A 302 -9.74 -13.02 7.92
CA PRO A 302 -8.65 -12.43 7.16
C PRO A 302 -7.27 -12.84 7.72
N LEU A 303 -6.26 -12.83 6.85
CA LEU A 303 -4.87 -12.99 7.27
C LEU A 303 -4.39 -11.77 8.08
N PRO A 304 -3.37 -11.94 8.93
CA PRO A 304 -2.67 -10.83 9.57
C PRO A 304 -2.26 -9.74 8.58
N LEU A 305 -2.23 -8.50 9.07
CA LEU A 305 -2.17 -7.33 8.20
C LEU A 305 -0.72 -7.01 7.79
N THR A 306 -0.44 -7.01 6.49
CA THR A 306 0.82 -6.51 5.92
C THR A 306 0.69 -5.06 5.46
N THR A 307 1.80 -4.41 5.11
CA THR A 307 1.80 -3.06 4.54
C THR A 307 1.00 -2.97 3.25
N LEU A 308 1.19 -3.93 2.34
CA LEU A 308 0.47 -3.96 1.06
C LEU A 308 -1.04 -4.07 1.27
N GLU A 309 -1.48 -4.96 2.17
CA GLU A 309 -2.91 -5.11 2.45
C GLU A 309 -3.47 -3.88 3.18
N LEU A 310 -2.70 -3.24 4.07
CA LEU A 310 -3.09 -1.96 4.68
C LEU A 310 -3.29 -0.86 3.62
N GLN A 311 -2.37 -0.72 2.67
CA GLN A 311 -2.48 0.27 1.59
C GLN A 311 -3.66 0.00 0.67
N LYS A 312 -3.83 -1.25 0.19
CA LYS A 312 -4.93 -1.66 -0.68
C LYS A 312 -6.29 -1.48 -0.01
N CYS A 313 -6.43 -1.95 1.24
CA CYS A 313 -7.68 -1.83 1.98
C CYS A 313 -7.95 -0.38 2.42
N GLY A 314 -6.92 0.38 2.76
CA GLY A 314 -7.05 1.80 3.09
C GLY A 314 -7.59 2.60 1.89
N SER A 315 -7.08 2.37 0.69
CA SER A 315 -7.61 2.98 -0.52
C SER A 315 -9.02 2.47 -0.85
N ARG A 316 -9.24 1.15 -0.82
CA ARG A 316 -10.54 0.53 -1.17
C ARG A 316 -11.68 0.88 -0.22
N TYR A 317 -11.46 0.77 1.09
CA TYR A 317 -12.51 0.86 2.10
C TYR A 317 -12.55 2.21 2.80
N LEU A 318 -11.40 2.88 2.92
CA LEU A 318 -11.33 4.19 3.56
C LEU A 318 -11.29 5.35 2.54
N GLY A 319 -11.05 5.08 1.25
CA GLY A 319 -10.93 6.14 0.24
C GLY A 319 -9.76 7.08 0.51
N ILE A 320 -8.74 6.60 1.25
CA ILE A 320 -7.51 7.33 1.57
C ILE A 320 -6.42 6.81 0.65
N ASP A 321 -5.67 7.69 -0.02
CA ASP A 321 -4.56 7.28 -0.87
C ASP A 321 -3.49 6.47 -0.11
N SER A 322 -2.81 5.58 -0.82
CA SER A 322 -1.91 4.58 -0.23
C SER A 322 -0.74 5.21 0.54
N GLN A 323 -0.19 6.32 0.05
CA GLN A 323 0.88 7.05 0.72
C GLN A 323 0.36 7.67 2.03
N LYS A 324 -0.81 8.31 1.99
CA LYS A 324 -1.41 8.89 3.18
C LYS A 324 -1.79 7.87 4.23
N VAL A 325 -2.28 6.70 3.83
CA VAL A 325 -2.53 5.57 4.74
C VAL A 325 -1.26 5.20 5.50
N LEU A 326 -0.14 5.06 4.80
CA LEU A 326 1.14 4.69 5.40
C LEU A 326 1.68 5.79 6.32
N GLN A 327 1.59 7.07 5.92
CA GLN A 327 1.95 8.21 6.78
C GLN A 327 1.12 8.28 8.07
N LEU A 328 -0.17 7.97 7.99
CA LEU A 328 -1.06 7.95 9.17
C LEU A 328 -0.71 6.76 10.08
N ALA A 329 -0.44 5.59 9.50
CA ALA A 329 0.02 4.42 10.25
C ALA A 329 1.35 4.68 10.96
N GLU A 330 2.30 5.34 10.28
CA GLU A 330 3.59 5.72 10.86
C GLU A 330 3.43 6.66 12.06
N LYS A 331 2.51 7.64 11.98
CA LYS A 331 2.17 8.50 13.12
C LYS A 331 1.56 7.72 14.29
N LEU A 332 0.72 6.72 14.02
CA LEU A 332 0.13 5.85 15.05
C LEU A 332 1.21 4.99 15.72
N TYR A 333 2.18 4.48 14.96
CA TYR A 333 3.35 3.77 15.48
C TYR A 333 4.21 4.67 16.37
N GLN A 334 4.55 5.87 15.92
CA GLN A 334 5.33 6.85 16.70
C GLN A 334 4.62 7.31 17.99
N LYS A 335 3.29 7.16 18.06
CA LYS A 335 2.49 7.41 19.26
C LYS A 335 2.31 6.15 20.14
N GLY A 336 2.77 4.99 19.69
CA GLY A 336 2.74 3.73 20.44
C GLY A 336 1.42 2.98 20.40
N PHE A 337 0.58 3.25 19.38
CA PHE A 337 -0.74 2.64 19.26
C PHE A 337 -0.77 1.41 18.36
N ILE A 338 0.12 1.33 17.37
CA ILE A 338 0.25 0.16 16.50
C ILE A 338 1.71 -0.28 16.39
N SER A 339 1.94 -1.52 15.96
CA SER A 339 3.27 -2.00 15.59
C SER A 339 3.79 -1.31 14.33
N TYR A 340 5.08 -1.49 14.07
CA TYR A 340 5.74 -0.89 12.91
C TYR A 340 4.99 -1.20 11.60
N PRO A 341 4.61 -0.19 10.79
CA PRO A 341 3.66 -0.36 9.70
C PRO A 341 4.31 -0.71 8.35
N ARG A 342 5.63 -0.94 8.30
CA ARG A 342 6.36 -1.41 7.11
C ARG A 342 6.86 -2.84 7.36
N THR A 343 6.02 -3.80 7.01
CA THR A 343 6.27 -5.24 7.17
C THR A 343 5.56 -6.04 6.08
N GLU A 344 6.23 -7.10 5.63
CA GLU A 344 5.67 -8.08 4.70
C GLU A 344 5.13 -9.32 5.44
N THR A 345 5.28 -9.37 6.77
CA THR A 345 4.92 -10.52 7.60
C THR A 345 3.40 -10.66 7.75
N ASP A 346 2.87 -11.82 7.37
CA ASP A 346 1.45 -12.17 7.47
C ASP A 346 1.19 -13.37 8.43
N GLN A 347 2.05 -13.52 9.43
CA GLN A 347 1.97 -14.54 10.48
C GLN A 347 2.47 -14.00 11.82
N PHE A 348 1.79 -14.37 12.91
CA PHE A 348 2.23 -14.00 14.27
C PHE A 348 3.14 -15.09 14.86
N ASP A 349 4.14 -14.69 15.62
CA ASP A 349 4.98 -15.61 16.42
C ASP A 349 4.12 -16.27 17.51
N GLN A 350 4.34 -17.57 17.73
CA GLN A 350 3.65 -18.34 18.77
C GLN A 350 3.95 -17.84 20.18
N GLY A 351 5.10 -17.20 20.41
CA GLY A 351 5.47 -16.62 21.70
C GLY A 351 4.75 -15.30 22.03
N MET A 352 4.01 -14.71 21.08
CA MET A 352 3.39 -13.40 21.26
C MET A 352 2.09 -13.49 22.07
N ASP A 353 1.94 -12.65 23.10
CA ASP A 353 0.70 -12.56 23.90
C ASP A 353 -0.40 -11.80 23.17
N LEU A 354 -0.99 -12.45 22.16
CA LEU A 354 -2.09 -11.87 21.39
C LEU A 354 -3.35 -11.66 22.24
N ARG A 355 -3.58 -12.52 23.26
CA ARG A 355 -4.75 -12.37 24.15
C ARG A 355 -4.61 -11.12 25.01
N GLY A 356 -3.42 -10.81 25.52
CA GLY A 356 -3.13 -9.54 26.21
C GLY A 356 -3.37 -8.32 25.31
N LEU A 357 -2.99 -8.40 24.03
CA LEU A 357 -3.28 -7.32 23.07
C LEU A 357 -4.77 -7.14 22.81
N VAL A 358 -5.55 -8.24 22.71
CA VAL A 358 -7.01 -8.18 22.62
C VAL A 358 -7.59 -7.56 23.89
N GLN A 359 -7.12 -7.95 25.08
CA GLN A 359 -7.56 -7.41 26.37
C GLN A 359 -7.35 -5.89 26.46
N LYS A 360 -6.24 -5.36 25.93
CA LYS A 360 -6.03 -3.91 25.85
C LYS A 360 -7.17 -3.23 25.07
N GLN A 361 -7.64 -3.82 23.97
CA GLN A 361 -8.71 -3.24 23.13
C GLN A 361 -10.10 -3.30 23.74
N ALA A 362 -10.29 -4.07 24.82
CA ALA A 362 -11.56 -4.15 25.54
C ALA A 362 -11.86 -2.92 26.42
N GLN A 363 -10.90 -2.01 26.58
CA GLN A 363 -11.04 -0.81 27.41
C GLN A 363 -12.08 0.19 26.89
N GLY A 364 -12.46 0.14 25.61
CA GLY A 364 -13.49 1.02 25.05
C GLY A 364 -13.58 1.01 23.52
N GLY A 365 -14.46 1.86 22.98
CA GLY A 365 -14.74 1.95 21.55
C GLY A 365 -15.85 1.00 21.07
N CYS A 366 -16.18 1.05 19.79
CA CYS A 366 -17.31 0.30 19.20
C CYS A 366 -17.05 -1.21 19.01
N TRP A 367 -15.94 -1.72 19.54
CA TRP A 367 -15.52 -3.12 19.48
C TRP A 367 -15.21 -3.73 20.84
N ALA A 368 -15.38 -2.97 21.93
CA ALA A 368 -15.00 -3.40 23.28
C ALA A 368 -15.67 -4.72 23.68
N ASP A 369 -16.99 -4.83 23.49
CA ASP A 369 -17.75 -6.05 23.81
C ASP A 369 -17.27 -7.26 23.01
N TYR A 370 -16.90 -7.04 21.74
CA TYR A 370 -16.35 -8.09 20.90
C TYR A 370 -14.96 -8.53 21.38
N ALA A 371 -14.10 -7.58 21.77
CA ALA A 371 -12.79 -7.88 22.34
C ALA A 371 -12.91 -8.63 23.67
N MET A 372 -13.84 -8.24 24.56
CA MET A 372 -14.12 -8.98 25.80
C MET A 372 -14.55 -10.42 25.51
N ALA A 373 -15.49 -10.63 24.59
CA ALA A 373 -15.94 -11.98 24.23
C ALA A 373 -14.80 -12.87 23.68
N LEU A 374 -13.87 -12.30 22.91
CA LEU A 374 -12.67 -13.01 22.47
C LEU A 374 -11.80 -13.42 23.67
N VAL A 375 -11.53 -12.51 24.60
CA VAL A 375 -10.69 -12.81 25.78
C VAL A 375 -11.33 -13.86 26.69
N GLU A 376 -12.65 -13.92 26.79
CA GLU A 376 -13.31 -14.86 27.67
C GLU A 376 -13.44 -16.26 27.04
N ARG A 377 -13.85 -16.34 25.76
CA ARG A 377 -14.23 -17.63 25.16
C ARG A 377 -13.89 -17.78 23.69
N ASP A 378 -13.98 -16.72 22.89
CA ASP A 378 -14.05 -16.86 21.44
C ASP A 378 -12.70 -16.67 20.71
N PHE A 379 -11.62 -16.43 21.45
CA PHE A 379 -10.28 -16.32 20.88
C PHE A 379 -9.88 -17.58 20.09
N SER A 380 -9.41 -17.35 18.87
CA SER A 380 -8.84 -18.35 17.99
C SER A 380 -7.55 -17.80 17.40
N TRP A 381 -6.48 -18.60 17.46
CA TRP A 381 -5.19 -18.19 16.93
C TRP A 381 -5.29 -17.73 15.46
N PRO A 382 -4.67 -16.61 15.07
CA PRO A 382 -4.66 -16.14 13.69
C PRO A 382 -4.16 -17.19 12.69
N ARG A 383 -4.69 -17.15 11.48
CA ARG A 383 -4.19 -18.00 10.38
C ARG A 383 -2.85 -17.46 9.90
N ASN A 384 -1.93 -18.35 9.57
CA ASN A 384 -0.65 -17.96 8.97
C ASN A 384 -0.81 -17.78 7.46
N GLY A 385 -0.26 -16.68 6.94
CA GLY A 385 -0.02 -16.55 5.51
C GLY A 385 1.28 -17.24 5.09
N ARG A 386 1.95 -16.70 4.08
CA ARG A 386 3.15 -17.32 3.48
C ARG A 386 4.43 -16.50 3.67
N ASN A 387 4.33 -15.30 4.22
CA ASN A 387 5.39 -14.29 4.19
C ASN A 387 5.87 -13.97 5.62
N ASN A 388 7.18 -13.79 5.77
CA ASN A 388 7.82 -13.38 7.02
C ASN A 388 9.14 -12.67 6.70
N ASP A 389 9.22 -11.38 7.01
CA ASP A 389 10.44 -10.58 6.84
C ASP A 389 11.51 -10.87 7.90
N LYS A 390 11.16 -11.64 8.95
CA LYS A 390 11.99 -11.98 10.12
C LYS A 390 12.47 -10.77 10.93
N ALA A 391 11.88 -9.61 10.71
CA ALA A 391 12.19 -8.37 11.41
C ALA A 391 11.01 -7.90 12.26
N HIS A 392 9.80 -7.93 11.69
CA HIS A 392 8.61 -7.35 12.27
C HIS A 392 7.43 -8.34 12.30
N PRO A 393 6.60 -8.31 13.37
CA PRO A 393 5.31 -8.98 13.35
C PRO A 393 4.34 -8.22 12.43
N PRO A 394 3.20 -8.84 12.06
CA PRO A 394 2.15 -8.17 11.29
C PRO A 394 1.70 -6.86 11.94
N ILE A 395 1.08 -5.97 11.16
CA ILE A 395 0.55 -4.69 11.66
C ILE A 395 -0.63 -4.96 12.61
N HIS A 396 -0.50 -4.59 13.88
CA HIS A 396 -1.51 -4.85 14.92
C HIS A 396 -1.56 -3.72 15.97
N PRO A 397 -2.66 -3.58 16.72
CA PRO A 397 -2.74 -2.60 17.80
C PRO A 397 -1.91 -3.03 19.01
N VAL A 398 -1.10 -2.11 19.53
CA VAL A 398 -0.19 -2.34 20.66
C VAL A 398 -0.80 -1.84 21.98
N ASN A 399 -1.47 -0.69 21.93
CA ASN A 399 -2.15 -0.08 23.09
C ASN A 399 -3.54 0.39 22.70
N PHE A 400 -4.42 0.53 23.70
CA PHE A 400 -5.68 1.21 23.51
C PHE A 400 -5.46 2.71 23.40
N VAL A 401 -6.28 3.36 22.58
CA VAL A 401 -6.31 4.81 22.44
C VAL A 401 -7.75 5.29 22.42
N ASN A 402 -8.03 6.32 23.21
CA ASN A 402 -9.31 6.99 23.13
C ASN A 402 -9.42 7.70 21.77
N PRO A 403 -10.43 7.37 20.92
CA PRO A 403 -10.57 7.92 19.59
C PRO A 403 -10.64 9.45 19.50
N THR A 404 -10.98 10.14 20.60
CA THR A 404 -11.03 11.61 20.65
C THR A 404 -9.65 12.28 20.58
N THR A 405 -8.59 11.53 20.88
CA THR A 405 -7.19 12.02 20.84
C THR A 405 -6.55 11.89 19.45
N LEU A 406 -7.22 11.20 18.52
CA LEU A 406 -6.75 10.97 17.16
C LEU A 406 -7.39 11.95 16.19
N SER A 407 -6.63 12.40 15.20
CA SER A 407 -7.21 13.08 14.04
C SER A 407 -8.17 12.15 13.28
N HIS A 408 -9.05 12.71 12.46
CA HIS A 408 -10.02 11.93 11.69
C HIS A 408 -9.36 10.83 10.82
N GLY A 409 -8.24 11.14 10.16
CA GLY A 409 -7.49 10.16 9.36
C GLY A 409 -6.87 9.05 10.22
N GLU A 410 -6.20 9.44 11.32
CA GLU A 410 -5.59 8.49 12.26
C GLU A 410 -6.63 7.55 12.86
N ARG A 411 -7.80 8.09 13.26
CA ARG A 411 -8.89 7.29 13.83
C ARG A 411 -9.38 6.21 12.85
N ARG A 412 -9.53 6.54 11.58
CA ARG A 412 -10.03 5.59 10.55
C ARG A 412 -9.01 4.48 10.27
N VAL A 413 -7.74 4.82 10.14
CA VAL A 413 -6.66 3.84 9.94
C VAL A 413 -6.50 2.96 11.18
N HIS A 414 -6.51 3.56 12.38
CA HIS A 414 -6.45 2.83 13.65
C HIS A 414 -7.63 1.85 13.81
N GLU A 415 -8.86 2.31 13.59
CA GLU A 415 -10.05 1.45 13.65
C GLU A 415 -9.95 0.28 12.66
N PHE A 416 -9.46 0.50 11.44
CA PHE A 416 -9.23 -0.57 10.49
C PHE A 416 -8.23 -1.60 11.00
N VAL A 417 -7.09 -1.17 11.54
CA VAL A 417 -6.05 -2.05 12.11
C VAL A 417 -6.60 -2.87 13.27
N VAL A 418 -7.34 -2.24 14.20
CA VAL A 418 -7.95 -2.95 15.34
C VAL A 418 -8.98 -3.97 14.87
N ARG A 419 -9.92 -3.58 14.01
CA ARG A 419 -10.95 -4.50 13.49
C ARG A 419 -10.33 -5.67 12.74
N ARG A 420 -9.27 -5.43 11.95
CA ARG A 420 -8.52 -6.48 11.25
C ARG A 420 -7.88 -7.45 12.23
N PHE A 421 -7.20 -6.95 13.26
CA PHE A 421 -6.57 -7.77 14.29
C PHE A 421 -7.59 -8.62 15.06
N LEU A 422 -8.68 -8.02 15.55
CA LEU A 422 -9.73 -8.76 16.26
C LEU A 422 -10.40 -9.82 15.37
N ALA A 423 -10.57 -9.54 14.08
CA ALA A 423 -11.06 -10.51 13.11
C ALA A 423 -10.08 -11.68 12.92
N CYS A 424 -8.78 -11.41 12.85
CA CYS A 424 -7.75 -12.46 12.80
C CYS A 424 -7.78 -13.36 14.04
N CYS A 425 -8.06 -12.78 15.22
CA CYS A 425 -8.18 -13.51 16.49
C CYS A 425 -9.55 -14.17 16.71
N SER A 426 -10.47 -14.10 15.73
CA SER A 426 -11.81 -14.69 15.81
C SER A 426 -11.90 -16.03 15.07
N LYS A 427 -13.09 -16.63 15.01
CA LYS A 427 -13.39 -17.83 14.23
C LYS A 427 -13.80 -17.46 12.79
N ASP A 428 -13.64 -18.41 11.87
CA ASP A 428 -14.19 -18.30 10.51
C ASP A 428 -15.72 -18.22 10.55
N ALA A 429 -16.33 -17.50 9.61
CA ALA A 429 -17.78 -17.52 9.47
C ALA A 429 -18.22 -18.90 8.92
N GLN A 430 -19.32 -19.44 9.43
CA GLN A 430 -19.84 -20.76 9.08
C GLN A 430 -21.21 -20.65 8.45
N GLY A 431 -21.52 -21.56 7.54
CA GLY A 431 -22.80 -21.62 6.87
C GLY A 431 -22.96 -22.89 6.05
N SER A 432 -24.05 -22.96 5.30
CA SER A 432 -24.34 -24.04 4.36
C SER A 432 -24.57 -23.48 2.98
N LYS A 433 -23.92 -24.08 1.97
CA LYS A 433 -24.11 -23.76 0.56
C LYS A 433 -24.96 -24.85 -0.07
N THR A 434 -26.06 -24.45 -0.71
CA THR A 434 -26.94 -25.33 -1.46
C THR A 434 -26.76 -25.04 -2.94
N ASP A 435 -26.30 -26.04 -3.70
CA ASP A 435 -26.17 -25.97 -5.15
C ASP A 435 -27.27 -26.83 -5.79
N ILE A 436 -28.08 -26.23 -6.66
CA ILE A 436 -29.19 -26.86 -7.37
C ILE A 436 -28.86 -26.88 -8.86
N SER A 437 -28.99 -28.04 -9.49
CA SER A 437 -28.86 -28.22 -10.94
C SER A 437 -30.19 -28.71 -11.48
N ILE A 438 -30.67 -28.05 -12.53
CA ILE A 438 -31.88 -28.43 -13.25
C ILE A 438 -31.57 -28.69 -14.72
N LEU A 439 -32.39 -29.50 -15.37
CA LEU A 439 -32.40 -29.74 -16.80
C LEU A 439 -33.69 -29.13 -17.38
N TYR A 440 -33.57 -28.28 -18.38
CA TYR A 440 -34.71 -27.68 -19.10
C TYR A 440 -34.47 -27.87 -20.61
N GLY A 441 -35.25 -28.75 -21.24
CA GLY A 441 -34.92 -29.29 -22.56
C GLY A 441 -33.59 -30.06 -22.53
N SER A 442 -32.67 -29.72 -23.42
CA SER A 442 -31.31 -30.30 -23.43
C SER A 442 -30.30 -29.52 -22.56
N GLU A 443 -30.72 -28.42 -21.93
CA GLU A 443 -29.81 -27.45 -21.32
C GLU A 443 -29.83 -27.50 -19.80
N THR A 444 -28.65 -27.35 -19.20
CA THR A 444 -28.48 -27.37 -17.74
C THR A 444 -28.42 -25.96 -17.18
N PHE A 445 -29.09 -25.75 -16.04
CA PHE A 445 -29.06 -24.48 -15.31
C PHE A 445 -28.80 -24.69 -13.83
N ASN A 446 -28.10 -23.74 -13.21
CA ASN A 446 -27.59 -23.87 -11.84
C ASN A 446 -28.02 -22.68 -10.98
N ALA A 447 -28.51 -22.96 -9.77
CA ALA A 447 -28.70 -21.96 -8.72
C ALA A 447 -27.85 -22.30 -7.50
N SER A 448 -27.34 -21.29 -6.81
CA SER A 448 -26.57 -21.44 -5.57
C SER A 448 -27.18 -20.57 -4.48
N GLY A 449 -27.47 -21.18 -3.33
CA GLY A 449 -27.90 -20.52 -2.10
C GLY A 449 -26.83 -20.60 -1.03
N LEU A 450 -26.86 -19.66 -0.11
CA LEU A 450 -25.98 -19.60 1.06
C LEU A 450 -26.78 -19.14 2.27
N VAL A 451 -26.79 -19.97 3.31
CA VAL A 451 -27.37 -19.64 4.62
C VAL A 451 -26.23 -19.57 5.64
N ILE A 452 -26.04 -18.39 6.23
CA ILE A 452 -25.01 -18.17 7.25
C ILE A 452 -25.55 -18.65 8.61
N SER A 453 -24.90 -19.63 9.22
CA SER A 453 -25.23 -20.11 10.56
C SER A 453 -24.51 -19.31 11.64
N GLU A 454 -23.23 -18.99 11.43
CA GLU A 454 -22.41 -18.22 12.37
C GLU A 454 -21.63 -17.12 11.64
N ARG A 455 -21.84 -15.86 12.02
CA ARG A 455 -21.15 -14.72 11.40
C ARG A 455 -19.70 -14.57 11.89
N ASN A 456 -19.43 -14.93 13.14
CA ASN A 456 -18.09 -14.90 13.76
C ASN A 456 -17.32 -13.60 13.45
N TYR A 457 -16.18 -13.66 12.74
CA TYR A 457 -15.38 -12.46 12.42
C TYR A 457 -16.13 -11.38 11.62
N LEU A 458 -17.20 -11.73 10.88
CA LEU A 458 -18.01 -10.77 10.12
C LEU A 458 -18.78 -9.79 11.02
N ASN A 459 -18.89 -10.07 12.32
CA ASN A 459 -19.52 -9.14 13.27
C ASN A 459 -18.58 -7.97 13.64
N ILE A 460 -17.26 -8.16 13.55
CA ILE A 460 -16.28 -7.11 13.84
C ILE A 460 -15.68 -6.49 12.56
N TYR A 461 -15.50 -7.29 11.51
CA TYR A 461 -14.86 -6.88 10.27
C TYR A 461 -15.86 -6.45 9.20
N ILE A 462 -16.47 -5.28 9.42
CA ILE A 462 -17.53 -4.70 8.57
C ILE A 462 -17.13 -4.42 7.11
N TYR A 463 -15.83 -4.49 6.80
CA TYR A 463 -15.30 -4.30 5.45
C TYR A 463 -15.49 -5.52 4.56
N ASP A 464 -15.75 -6.68 5.16
CA ASP A 464 -15.95 -7.92 4.42
C ASP A 464 -17.41 -8.39 4.52
N ARG A 465 -17.94 -8.91 3.40
CA ARG A 465 -19.35 -9.30 3.28
C ARG A 465 -19.48 -10.71 2.78
N TRP A 466 -20.39 -11.47 3.37
CA TRP A 466 -20.75 -12.80 2.89
C TRP A 466 -22.24 -12.78 2.52
N GLY A 467 -22.55 -13.17 1.28
CA GLY A 467 -23.93 -13.19 0.80
C GLY A 467 -24.81 -14.07 1.68
N ASN A 468 -26.08 -13.74 1.79
CA ASN A 468 -27.05 -14.58 2.48
C ASN A 468 -28.28 -14.66 1.57
N GLN A 469 -28.34 -15.71 0.76
CA GLN A 469 -29.44 -15.96 -0.15
C GLN A 469 -29.94 -17.36 0.11
N GLU A 470 -31.04 -17.46 0.84
CA GLU A 470 -31.71 -18.72 1.08
C GLU A 470 -32.46 -19.14 -0.20
N LEU A 471 -32.39 -20.43 -0.52
CA LEU A 471 -33.17 -21.02 -1.60
C LEU A 471 -34.35 -21.79 -0.99
N PRO A 472 -35.53 -21.78 -1.63
CA PRO A 472 -36.63 -22.64 -1.22
C PRO A 472 -36.24 -24.11 -1.38
N PRO A 473 -36.88 -25.03 -0.64
CA PRO A 473 -36.54 -26.46 -0.71
C PRO A 473 -36.89 -27.01 -2.09
N PHE A 474 -35.94 -27.66 -2.76
CA PHE A 474 -36.16 -28.45 -3.99
C PHE A 474 -35.84 -29.91 -3.73
N ILE A 475 -36.53 -30.81 -4.43
CA ILE A 475 -36.34 -32.27 -4.31
C ILE A 475 -35.73 -32.79 -5.62
N GLU A 476 -34.78 -33.72 -5.54
CA GLU A 476 -34.27 -34.37 -6.75
C GLU A 476 -35.38 -35.14 -7.47
N GLY A 477 -35.45 -34.99 -8.79
CA GLY A 477 -36.53 -35.50 -9.62
C GLY A 477 -37.77 -34.62 -9.68
N GLU A 478 -37.88 -33.57 -8.86
CA GLU A 478 -38.98 -32.60 -8.91
C GLU A 478 -39.06 -31.95 -10.30
N VAL A 479 -40.27 -31.82 -10.83
CA VAL A 479 -40.55 -31.18 -12.13
C VAL A 479 -41.39 -29.93 -11.89
N PHE A 480 -41.04 -28.83 -12.55
CA PHE A 480 -41.77 -27.57 -12.46
C PHE A 480 -41.73 -26.80 -13.80
N GLU A 481 -42.73 -25.95 -14.02
CA GLU A 481 -42.72 -24.98 -15.10
C GLU A 481 -41.96 -23.72 -14.66
N PRO A 482 -40.90 -23.30 -15.35
CA PRO A 482 -40.22 -22.05 -15.05
C PRO A 482 -41.19 -20.86 -15.12
N THR A 483 -41.10 -19.94 -14.15
CA THR A 483 -41.97 -18.75 -14.14
C THR A 483 -41.60 -17.80 -15.28
N GLU A 484 -40.31 -17.75 -15.64
CA GLU A 484 -39.80 -16.92 -16.71
C GLU A 484 -38.59 -17.58 -17.37
N ALA A 485 -38.59 -17.63 -18.71
CA ALA A 485 -37.47 -18.07 -19.51
C ALA A 485 -37.26 -17.07 -20.66
N ILE A 486 -36.16 -16.33 -20.64
CA ILE A 486 -35.88 -15.25 -21.60
C ILE A 486 -34.54 -15.48 -22.29
N LEU A 487 -34.54 -15.43 -23.62
CA LEU A 487 -33.32 -15.23 -24.39
C LEU A 487 -32.83 -13.80 -24.22
N SER A 488 -31.84 -13.61 -23.37
CA SER A 488 -31.22 -12.32 -23.11
C SER A 488 -30.10 -12.02 -24.11
N GLN A 489 -29.98 -10.75 -24.48
CA GLN A 489 -28.87 -10.23 -25.26
C GLN A 489 -28.03 -9.29 -24.40
N GLY A 490 -26.72 -9.46 -24.45
CA GLY A 490 -25.73 -8.59 -23.82
C GLY A 490 -24.65 -8.17 -24.80
N LYS A 491 -23.76 -7.31 -24.33
CA LYS A 491 -22.48 -6.98 -24.99
C LYS A 491 -21.37 -7.09 -23.96
N THR A 492 -20.20 -7.55 -24.39
CA THR A 492 -19.02 -7.53 -23.53
C THR A 492 -18.66 -6.07 -23.21
N SER A 493 -18.15 -5.84 -22.01
CA SER A 493 -17.74 -4.50 -21.56
C SER A 493 -16.22 -4.43 -21.46
N PRO A 494 -15.60 -3.27 -21.74
CA PRO A 494 -14.17 -3.10 -21.52
C PRO A 494 -13.84 -3.30 -20.04
N PRO A 495 -12.58 -3.66 -19.72
CA PRO A 495 -12.14 -3.66 -18.33
C PRO A 495 -12.23 -2.24 -17.74
N GLY A 496 -12.26 -2.13 -16.41
CA GLY A 496 -12.09 -0.83 -15.75
C GLY A 496 -10.65 -0.33 -15.85
N TYR A 497 -10.45 0.98 -15.79
CA TYR A 497 -9.13 1.58 -15.57
C TYR A 497 -8.51 1.07 -14.26
N LEU A 498 -7.19 1.14 -14.13
CA LEU A 498 -6.53 0.69 -12.91
C LEU A 498 -6.91 1.60 -11.74
N THR A 499 -7.44 1.00 -10.68
CA THR A 499 -7.54 1.66 -9.40
C THR A 499 -6.22 1.57 -8.64
N GLU A 500 -6.03 2.42 -7.63
CA GLU A 500 -4.84 2.36 -6.77
C GLU A 500 -4.61 0.97 -6.12
N PRO A 501 -5.63 0.28 -5.58
CA PRO A 501 -5.47 -1.11 -5.13
C PRO A 501 -5.07 -2.11 -6.23
N ASP A 502 -5.52 -1.91 -7.47
CA ASP A 502 -5.19 -2.79 -8.59
C ASP A 502 -3.73 -2.58 -9.03
N LEU A 503 -3.28 -1.32 -9.08
CA LEU A 503 -1.90 -0.99 -9.41
C LEU A 503 -0.92 -1.53 -8.37
N LEU A 504 -1.23 -1.37 -7.07
CA LEU A 504 -0.46 -1.97 -5.98
C LEU A 504 -0.39 -3.51 -6.13
N ALA A 505 -1.50 -4.15 -6.48
CA ALA A 505 -1.54 -5.60 -6.70
C ALA A 505 -0.67 -6.03 -7.91
N LEU A 506 -0.67 -5.25 -9.00
CA LEU A 506 0.15 -5.51 -10.18
C LEU A 506 1.64 -5.30 -9.89
N MET A 507 2.02 -4.23 -9.20
CA MET A 507 3.41 -3.97 -8.78
C MET A 507 3.93 -5.13 -7.93
N ASN A 508 3.15 -5.55 -6.93
CA ASN A 508 3.50 -6.70 -6.08
C ASN A 508 3.63 -8.01 -6.87
N ALA A 509 2.65 -8.32 -7.73
CA ALA A 509 2.67 -9.55 -8.54
C ALA A 509 3.88 -9.61 -9.48
N ASN A 510 4.40 -8.45 -9.89
CA ASN A 510 5.58 -8.34 -10.74
C ASN A 510 6.88 -8.11 -9.96
N GLY A 511 6.83 -8.06 -8.63
CA GLY A 511 8.02 -7.92 -7.77
C GLY A 511 8.76 -6.60 -7.94
N ILE A 512 8.04 -5.48 -8.10
CA ILE A 512 8.63 -4.13 -8.14
C ILE A 512 8.06 -3.25 -7.03
N GLY A 513 8.87 -2.34 -6.50
CA GLY A 513 8.45 -1.45 -5.41
C GLY A 513 8.34 -2.16 -4.06
N THR A 514 9.19 -3.17 -3.83
CA THR A 514 9.28 -3.91 -2.55
C THR A 514 9.73 -2.99 -1.42
N ASP A 515 9.77 -3.49 -0.18
CA ASP A 515 10.17 -2.71 1.01
C ASP A 515 9.28 -1.48 1.25
N ALA A 516 7.96 -1.62 1.04
CA ALA A 516 6.96 -0.57 1.24
C ALA A 516 7.18 0.71 0.41
N THR A 517 7.79 0.62 -0.77
CA THR A 517 8.07 1.77 -1.66
C THR A 517 7.06 1.99 -2.78
N MET A 518 6.11 1.05 -3.01
CA MET A 518 5.13 1.14 -4.11
C MET A 518 4.37 2.48 -4.16
N ALA A 519 3.90 2.96 -3.00
CA ALA A 519 3.14 4.21 -2.93
C ALA A 519 3.96 5.43 -3.38
N ASP A 520 5.27 5.46 -3.11
CA ASP A 520 6.13 6.57 -3.51
C ASP A 520 6.34 6.60 -5.02
N HIS A 521 6.42 5.43 -5.67
CA HIS A 521 6.48 5.34 -7.13
C HIS A 521 5.17 5.74 -7.81
N ILE A 522 4.02 5.41 -7.21
CA ILE A 522 2.70 5.87 -7.68
C ILE A 522 2.60 7.39 -7.58
N VAL A 523 3.03 8.00 -6.47
CA VAL A 523 3.05 9.45 -6.31
C VAL A 523 3.98 10.10 -7.33
N THR A 524 5.14 9.50 -7.58
CA THR A 524 6.10 10.03 -8.56
C THR A 524 5.52 10.13 -9.98
N VAL A 525 4.77 9.12 -10.45
CA VAL A 525 4.16 9.20 -11.80
C VAL A 525 3.04 10.24 -11.89
N ILE A 526 2.36 10.52 -10.78
CA ILE A 526 1.33 11.57 -10.68
C ILE A 526 1.98 12.95 -10.65
N ASP A 527 2.96 13.16 -9.78
CA ASP A 527 3.67 14.44 -9.61
C ASP A 527 4.39 14.87 -10.90
N ARG A 528 4.86 13.90 -11.69
CA ARG A 528 5.47 14.12 -13.00
C ARG A 528 4.45 14.30 -14.13
N GLN A 529 3.16 14.34 -13.81
CA GLN A 529 2.06 14.54 -14.76
C GLN A 529 2.05 13.53 -15.93
N TYR A 530 2.60 12.32 -15.70
CA TYR A 530 2.44 11.21 -16.63
C TYR A 530 1.07 10.54 -16.49
N VAL A 531 0.45 10.72 -15.32
CA VAL A 531 -0.83 10.11 -14.94
C VAL A 531 -1.65 11.12 -14.17
N GLU A 532 -2.94 11.16 -14.47
CA GLU A 532 -3.95 11.84 -13.66
C GLU A 532 -4.67 10.83 -12.77
N ALA A 533 -4.73 11.12 -11.48
CA ALA A 533 -5.53 10.38 -10.53
C ALA A 533 -6.88 11.08 -10.35
N ARG A 534 -7.97 10.41 -10.72
CA ARG A 534 -9.32 10.95 -10.55
C ARG A 534 -10.18 10.03 -9.69
N PRO A 535 -11.17 10.54 -8.93
CA PRO A 535 -12.14 9.68 -8.26
C PRO A 535 -12.85 8.82 -9.31
N GLN A 536 -12.94 7.51 -9.05
CA GLN A 536 -13.70 6.63 -9.91
C GLN A 536 -15.15 7.15 -9.96
N PRO A 537 -15.70 7.45 -11.16
CA PRO A 537 -17.11 7.80 -11.26
C PRO A 537 -17.91 6.65 -10.65
N ARG A 538 -18.91 6.97 -9.82
CA ARG A 538 -19.84 5.96 -9.33
C ARG A 538 -20.50 5.33 -10.56
N GLN A 539 -19.99 4.20 -11.02
CA GLN A 539 -20.71 3.39 -11.98
C GLN A 539 -22.02 3.03 -11.32
N ALA A 540 -23.14 3.45 -11.91
CA ALA A 540 -24.41 2.82 -11.65
C ALA A 540 -24.14 1.32 -11.86
N ARG A 541 -24.21 0.53 -10.79
CA ARG A 541 -24.07 -0.91 -10.92
C ARG A 541 -25.13 -1.34 -11.92
N HIS A 542 -24.73 -1.71 -13.14
CA HIS A 542 -25.52 -2.62 -13.96
C HIS A 542 -25.40 -4.01 -13.34
N GLY A 543 -25.98 -4.16 -12.15
CA GLY A 543 -26.49 -5.43 -11.69
C GLY A 543 -27.89 -5.55 -12.26
N ASN A 544 -28.23 -6.72 -12.79
CA ASN A 544 -29.62 -7.17 -12.92
C ASN A 544 -30.24 -7.40 -11.51
N ASP A 545 -29.99 -6.50 -10.58
CA ASP A 545 -30.49 -6.49 -9.21
C ASP A 545 -31.28 -5.18 -9.05
N GLU A 546 -32.39 -5.06 -9.78
CA GLU A 546 -33.47 -4.22 -9.30
C GLU A 546 -34.06 -4.92 -8.08
N GLU A 547 -33.69 -4.49 -6.88
CA GLU A 547 -34.58 -4.66 -5.73
C GLU A 547 -34.43 -3.55 -4.67
N ASP A 548 -35.61 -3.00 -4.38
CA ASP A 548 -36.12 -2.61 -3.08
C ASP A 548 -35.53 -1.38 -2.37
N SER A 549 -36.11 -0.23 -2.72
CA SER A 549 -36.19 0.93 -1.83
C SER A 549 -37.29 0.70 -0.77
N GLN A 550 -37.01 -0.10 0.26
CA GLN A 550 -37.85 -0.11 1.46
C GLN A 550 -37.57 1.15 2.31
N LYS A 551 -38.57 2.03 2.35
CA LYS A 551 -38.62 3.21 3.22
C LYS A 551 -38.60 2.78 4.68
N LEU A 552 -37.58 3.22 5.42
CA LEU A 552 -37.56 3.19 6.89
C LEU A 552 -38.74 3.99 7.45
N PRO A 553 -39.39 3.56 8.56
CA PRO A 553 -40.53 4.28 9.11
C PRO A 553 -40.11 5.62 9.73
N ALA A 554 -40.90 6.66 9.43
CA ALA A 554 -40.73 7.99 9.99
C ALA A 554 -41.03 8.00 11.50
N GLN A 555 -40.05 8.43 12.29
CA GLN A 555 -40.25 8.73 13.71
C GLN A 555 -41.20 9.92 13.88
N ALA A 556 -42.23 9.71 14.68
CA ALA A 556 -43.26 10.69 15.02
C ALA A 556 -42.66 11.93 15.70
N LYS A 557 -42.84 13.11 15.10
CA LYS A 557 -42.61 14.41 15.75
C LYS A 557 -43.88 14.84 16.47
N VAL A 558 -43.78 14.93 17.78
CA VAL A 558 -44.75 15.57 18.69
C VAL A 558 -44.91 17.05 18.29
N LYS A 559 -46.15 17.45 18.02
CA LYS A 559 -46.55 18.86 17.85
C LYS A 559 -46.71 19.48 19.24
N ASN A 560 -46.09 20.63 19.45
CA ASN A 560 -46.62 21.63 20.37
C ASN A 560 -46.51 23.01 19.71
N GLY A 561 -47.65 23.70 19.68
CA GLY A 561 -47.85 24.99 19.04
C GLY A 561 -47.47 26.17 19.93
N GLY A 562 -47.38 27.35 19.32
CA GLY A 562 -47.20 28.60 20.03
C GLY A 562 -46.98 29.78 19.08
N ARG A 563 -48.01 30.60 18.93
CA ARG A 563 -48.09 31.84 18.13
C ARG A 563 -47.13 32.93 18.62
N GLY A 564 -46.71 33.86 17.74
CA GLY A 564 -46.19 35.17 18.19
C GLY A 564 -45.42 36.02 17.18
N ARG A 565 -46.17 36.86 16.46
CA ARG A 565 -45.90 38.12 15.74
C ARG A 565 -44.55 38.91 15.87
N THR A 566 -44.21 39.51 14.72
CA THR A 566 -43.70 40.89 14.42
C THR A 566 -42.22 41.30 14.50
N ALA A 567 -41.75 41.75 13.33
CA ALA A 567 -40.99 42.97 12.99
C ALA A 567 -39.51 43.15 13.38
N ALA A 568 -38.68 43.35 12.35
CA ALA A 568 -37.87 44.56 12.09
C ALA A 568 -36.48 44.21 11.49
N ALA A 569 -36.17 44.88 10.39
CA ALA A 569 -34.89 44.81 9.68
C ALA A 569 -33.81 45.62 10.40
N LEU A 570 -32.55 45.16 10.34
CA LEU A 570 -31.36 46.02 10.28
C LEU A 570 -30.14 45.22 9.82
N ARG A 571 -29.51 45.71 8.75
CA ARG A 571 -28.23 45.28 8.17
C ARG A 571 -27.06 45.71 9.07
N ARG A 572 -26.11 44.81 9.36
CA ARG A 572 -24.65 45.00 9.18
C ARG A 572 -23.82 43.84 9.76
N GLY A 573 -22.76 43.47 9.05
CA GLY A 573 -21.53 42.94 9.65
C GLY A 573 -21.31 41.44 9.48
N GLY A 574 -20.38 41.07 8.61
CA GLY A 574 -20.07 39.69 8.26
C GLY A 574 -19.52 38.87 9.44
N ARG A 575 -19.91 37.59 9.46
CA ARG A 575 -19.22 36.54 10.17
C ARG A 575 -19.48 35.22 9.43
N ASN A 576 -18.41 34.69 8.85
CA ASN A 576 -18.38 33.43 8.13
C ASN A 576 -18.55 32.30 9.16
N SER A 577 -19.78 31.82 9.36
CA SER A 577 -20.07 30.63 10.14
C SER A 577 -19.92 29.41 9.24
N GLY A 578 -18.85 28.66 9.45
CA GLY A 578 -18.59 27.39 8.81
C GLY A 578 -19.71 26.40 9.14
N THR A 579 -20.61 26.18 8.18
CA THR A 579 -21.49 25.03 8.17
C THR A 579 -20.66 23.81 7.83
N GLY A 580 -20.59 22.90 8.79
CA GLY A 580 -19.91 21.61 8.66
C GLY A 580 -20.46 20.84 7.47
N ARG A 581 -19.70 20.81 6.38
CA ARG A 581 -19.85 19.79 5.34
C ARG A 581 -19.31 18.48 5.91
N GLY A 582 -20.21 17.52 6.12
CA GLY A 582 -19.84 16.12 6.30
C GLY A 582 -18.85 15.72 5.21
N GLY A 583 -17.71 15.17 5.62
CA GLY A 583 -16.61 14.85 4.73
C GLY A 583 -17.07 13.96 3.59
N ALA A 584 -16.96 14.46 2.36
CA ALA A 584 -17.12 13.64 1.17
C ALA A 584 -16.10 12.50 1.28
N ILE A 585 -16.59 11.26 1.38
CA ILE A 585 -15.74 10.08 1.20
C ILE A 585 -15.29 10.17 -0.26
N THR A 586 -14.04 10.59 -0.47
CA THR A 586 -13.39 10.51 -1.77
C THR A 586 -13.41 9.04 -2.20
N GLY A 587 -14.06 8.75 -3.33
CA GLY A 587 -14.12 7.39 -3.88
C GLY A 587 -12.71 6.87 -4.20
N VAL A 588 -12.60 5.55 -4.40
CA VAL A 588 -11.35 4.94 -4.86
C VAL A 588 -10.86 5.66 -6.12
N ARG A 589 -9.57 6.01 -6.17
CA ARG A 589 -9.00 6.70 -7.33
C ARG A 589 -8.71 5.71 -8.45
N GLU A 590 -9.00 6.11 -9.68
CA GLU A 590 -8.54 5.45 -10.91
C GLU A 590 -7.48 6.32 -11.61
N PHE A 591 -6.62 5.67 -12.39
CA PHE A 591 -5.51 6.29 -13.08
C PHE A 591 -5.74 6.36 -14.58
N ILE A 592 -5.60 7.56 -15.13
CA ILE A 592 -5.66 7.82 -16.57
C ILE A 592 -4.30 8.39 -17.00
N PRO A 593 -3.60 7.78 -17.97
CA PRO A 593 -2.36 8.35 -18.46
C PRO A 593 -2.63 9.66 -19.21
N THR A 594 -1.72 10.63 -19.09
CA THR A 594 -1.73 11.83 -19.93
C THR A 594 -1.23 11.49 -21.33
N THR A 595 -1.38 12.41 -22.28
CA THR A 595 -0.82 12.25 -23.63
C THR A 595 0.71 12.05 -23.60
N LEU A 596 1.41 12.76 -22.70
CA LEU A 596 2.83 12.55 -22.47
C LEU A 596 3.10 11.15 -21.91
N GLY A 597 2.32 10.68 -20.93
CA GLY A 597 2.46 9.33 -20.38
C GLY A 597 2.30 8.24 -21.44
N VAL A 598 1.28 8.36 -22.31
CA VAL A 598 1.07 7.44 -23.44
C VAL A 598 2.23 7.51 -24.44
N ALA A 599 2.66 8.72 -24.81
CA ALA A 599 3.78 8.91 -25.75
C ALA A 599 5.08 8.25 -25.27
N LEU A 600 5.39 8.40 -23.98
CA LEU A 600 6.58 7.81 -23.37
C LEU A 600 6.48 6.29 -23.39
N VAL A 601 5.36 5.68 -23.00
CA VAL A 601 5.26 4.22 -22.98
C VAL A 601 5.24 3.63 -24.39
N GLU A 602 4.35 4.11 -25.27
CA GLU A 602 4.22 3.60 -26.63
C GLU A 602 5.52 3.82 -27.44
N GLY A 603 6.18 4.97 -27.26
CA GLY A 603 7.45 5.26 -27.91
C GLY A 603 8.58 4.31 -27.51
N HIS A 604 8.58 3.79 -26.27
CA HIS A 604 9.55 2.78 -25.85
C HIS A 604 9.14 1.36 -26.27
N GLU A 605 7.85 1.00 -26.20
CA GLU A 605 7.33 -0.30 -26.67
C GLU A 605 7.56 -0.49 -28.18
N ASN A 606 7.36 0.56 -28.97
CA ASN A 606 7.56 0.51 -30.43
C ASN A 606 9.02 0.35 -30.86
N MET A 607 9.99 0.46 -29.93
CA MET A 607 11.38 0.11 -30.23
C MET A 607 11.57 -1.41 -30.39
N GLY A 608 10.61 -2.23 -29.97
CA GLY A 608 10.57 -3.67 -30.25
C GLY A 608 11.58 -4.52 -29.48
N PHE A 609 12.13 -4.00 -28.38
CA PHE A 609 13.08 -4.75 -27.55
C PHE A 609 12.38 -5.62 -26.51
N GLU A 610 12.79 -6.89 -26.39
CA GLU A 610 12.31 -7.78 -25.31
C GLU A 610 12.58 -7.18 -23.91
N THR A 611 13.77 -6.62 -23.71
CA THR A 611 14.12 -5.87 -22.50
C THR A 611 13.81 -4.39 -22.72
N ASN A 612 12.65 -3.97 -22.23
CA ASN A 612 12.17 -2.59 -22.33
C ASN A 612 12.08 -1.93 -20.94
N LEU A 613 12.31 -0.62 -20.89
CA LEU A 613 12.22 0.23 -19.71
C LEU A 613 10.80 0.32 -19.11
N THR A 614 9.76 0.08 -19.91
CA THR A 614 8.34 0.10 -19.49
C THR A 614 7.87 -1.22 -18.90
N LYS A 615 8.65 -2.30 -19.05
CA LYS A 615 8.34 -3.62 -18.49
C LYS A 615 9.04 -3.78 -17.13
N PRO A 616 8.46 -4.53 -16.18
CA PRO A 616 8.98 -4.63 -14.82
C PRO A 616 10.26 -5.47 -14.68
N PHE A 617 10.74 -6.13 -15.76
CA PHE A 617 11.77 -7.17 -15.68
C PHE A 617 13.09 -6.67 -15.08
N LEU A 618 13.64 -5.56 -15.59
CA LEU A 618 14.91 -5.01 -15.09
C LEU A 618 14.80 -4.54 -13.63
N ARG A 619 13.68 -3.91 -13.28
CA ARG A 619 13.46 -3.47 -11.89
C ARG A 619 13.33 -4.67 -10.97
N LYS A 620 12.55 -5.69 -11.36
CA LYS A 620 12.40 -6.93 -10.58
C LYS A 620 13.73 -7.61 -10.36
N GLU A 621 14.57 -7.71 -11.40
CA GLU A 621 15.91 -8.30 -11.26
C GLU A 621 16.77 -7.49 -10.29
N MET A 622 16.71 -6.16 -10.35
CA MET A 622 17.40 -5.30 -9.39
C MET A 622 16.93 -5.55 -7.94
N GLU A 623 15.62 -5.64 -7.68
CA GLU A 623 15.08 -5.95 -6.34
C GLU A 623 15.53 -7.33 -5.84
N VAL A 624 15.54 -8.34 -6.73
CA VAL A 624 16.05 -9.68 -6.41
C VAL A 624 17.53 -9.64 -6.03
N LYS A 625 18.35 -8.87 -6.77
CA LYS A 625 19.77 -8.67 -6.44
C LYS A 625 19.96 -7.91 -5.14
N MET A 626 19.11 -6.93 -4.81
CA MET A 626 19.13 -6.27 -3.48
C MET A 626 18.87 -7.28 -2.36
N ASN A 627 17.89 -8.16 -2.52
CA ASN A 627 17.63 -9.24 -1.57
C ASN A 627 18.81 -10.21 -1.45
N ALA A 628 19.52 -10.48 -2.55
CA ALA A 628 20.73 -11.29 -2.53
C ALA A 628 21.88 -10.64 -1.75
N ILE A 629 21.99 -9.29 -1.74
CA ILE A 629 22.91 -8.58 -0.86
C ILE A 629 22.52 -8.80 0.60
N CYS A 630 21.25 -8.55 0.96
CA CYS A 630 20.76 -8.76 2.33
C CYS A 630 21.03 -10.18 2.84
N ASN A 631 20.88 -11.18 1.97
CA ASN A 631 21.15 -12.60 2.29
C ASN A 631 22.64 -12.98 2.23
N ARG A 632 23.55 -12.02 2.02
CA ARG A 632 25.01 -12.20 1.90
C ARG A 632 25.41 -13.16 0.76
N GLN A 633 24.59 -13.25 -0.29
CA GLN A 633 24.83 -14.06 -1.48
C GLN A 633 25.56 -13.28 -2.58
N MET A 634 25.42 -11.95 -2.58
CA MET A 634 26.12 -11.05 -3.51
C MET A 634 26.67 -9.84 -2.75
N THR A 635 27.73 -9.22 -3.30
CA THR A 635 28.27 -7.97 -2.76
C THR A 635 27.64 -6.77 -3.46
N LYS A 636 27.59 -5.61 -2.77
CA LYS A 636 27.18 -4.32 -3.35
C LYS A 636 27.89 -4.04 -4.68
N ALA A 637 29.22 -4.13 -4.71
CA ALA A 637 30.01 -3.80 -5.91
C ALA A 637 29.62 -4.67 -7.11
N ARG A 638 29.41 -5.98 -6.90
CA ARG A 638 29.00 -6.90 -7.96
C ARG A 638 27.61 -6.54 -8.50
N VAL A 639 26.64 -6.34 -7.61
CA VAL A 639 25.26 -6.01 -7.99
C VAL A 639 25.19 -4.68 -8.74
N VAL A 640 25.89 -3.65 -8.24
CA VAL A 640 25.93 -2.33 -8.88
C VAL A 640 26.51 -2.44 -10.29
N ASN A 641 27.65 -3.11 -10.47
CA ASN A 641 28.29 -3.27 -11.78
C ASN A 641 27.40 -4.05 -12.76
N GLU A 642 26.90 -5.23 -12.38
CA GLU A 642 26.06 -6.05 -13.26
C GLU A 642 24.78 -5.30 -13.68
N THR A 643 24.16 -4.57 -12.75
CA THR A 643 22.92 -3.81 -13.03
C THR A 643 23.20 -2.61 -13.93
N ILE A 644 24.31 -1.89 -13.71
CA ILE A 644 24.73 -0.78 -14.58
C ILE A 644 24.93 -1.28 -16.02
N GLU A 645 25.61 -2.41 -16.23
CA GLU A 645 25.81 -2.96 -17.59
C GLU A 645 24.49 -3.28 -18.28
N GLN A 646 23.51 -3.84 -17.57
CA GLN A 646 22.18 -4.12 -18.11
C GLN A 646 21.48 -2.84 -18.58
N TYR A 647 21.45 -1.80 -17.74
CA TYR A 647 20.86 -0.52 -18.10
C TYR A 647 21.64 0.21 -19.19
N ARG A 648 22.97 0.10 -19.22
CA ARG A 648 23.82 0.64 -20.29
C ARG A 648 23.50 -0.02 -21.63
N GLY A 649 23.27 -1.34 -21.65
CA GLY A 649 22.84 -2.07 -22.84
C GLY A 649 21.50 -1.60 -23.38
N VAL A 650 20.52 -1.32 -22.51
CA VAL A 650 19.23 -0.72 -22.93
C VAL A 650 19.41 0.72 -23.41
N TYR A 651 20.23 1.51 -22.72
CA TYR A 651 20.54 2.89 -23.08
C TYR A 651 21.16 3.00 -24.48
N ALA A 652 22.12 2.12 -24.80
CA ALA A 652 22.76 2.07 -26.11
C ALA A 652 21.76 1.74 -27.23
N ARG A 653 20.88 0.76 -27.01
CA ARG A 653 19.83 0.38 -27.97
C ARG A 653 18.82 1.49 -28.22
N MET A 654 18.40 2.20 -27.16
CA MET A 654 17.53 3.37 -27.26
C MET A 654 18.17 4.48 -28.11
N ARG A 655 19.48 4.73 -27.91
CA ARG A 655 20.23 5.72 -28.71
C ARG A 655 20.33 5.40 -30.20
N GLN A 656 20.22 4.12 -30.58
CA GLN A 656 20.24 3.69 -31.97
C GLN A 656 18.89 3.96 -32.69
N HIS A 657 17.81 4.17 -31.94
CA HIS A 657 16.44 4.35 -32.49
C HIS A 657 15.78 5.67 -32.04
N PRO A 658 16.45 6.83 -32.17
CA PRO A 658 15.94 8.09 -31.62
C PRO A 658 14.66 8.57 -32.32
N GLY A 659 14.39 8.12 -33.55
CA GLY A 659 13.21 8.47 -34.32
C GLY A 659 11.91 7.95 -33.71
N VAL A 660 11.91 6.74 -33.15
CA VAL A 660 10.68 6.06 -32.68
C VAL A 660 10.00 6.85 -31.56
N LEU A 661 10.78 7.24 -30.55
CA LEU A 661 10.27 8.02 -29.43
C LEU A 661 9.84 9.43 -29.84
N ARG A 662 10.58 10.06 -30.77
CA ARG A 662 10.21 11.38 -31.31
C ARG A 662 8.87 11.31 -32.05
N THR A 663 8.64 10.28 -32.86
CA THR A 663 7.37 10.08 -33.57
C THR A 663 6.21 9.92 -32.59
N ALA A 664 6.37 9.12 -31.53
CA ALA A 664 5.32 8.97 -30.52
C ALA A 664 5.01 10.30 -29.79
N VAL A 665 6.04 11.06 -29.40
CA VAL A 665 5.86 12.39 -28.78
C VAL A 665 5.20 13.36 -29.75
N GLN A 666 5.60 13.38 -31.01
CA GLN A 666 4.99 14.25 -32.02
C GLN A 666 3.50 13.94 -32.21
N LYS A 667 3.15 12.64 -32.34
CA LYS A 667 1.76 12.16 -32.47
C LYS A 667 0.87 12.59 -31.30
N TYR A 668 1.29 12.34 -30.07
CA TYR A 668 0.43 12.50 -28.90
C TYR A 668 0.54 13.86 -28.20
N VAL A 669 1.71 14.50 -28.23
CA VAL A 669 1.99 15.73 -27.47
C VAL A 669 1.86 16.98 -28.33
N VAL A 670 2.35 16.93 -29.58
CA VAL A 670 2.28 18.08 -30.51
C VAL A 670 0.98 18.08 -31.30
N GLY A 671 0.43 16.89 -31.61
CA GLY A 671 -0.78 16.74 -32.41
C GLY A 671 -0.55 16.82 -33.92
N ASP A 672 0.71 16.74 -34.35
CA ASP A 672 1.05 16.59 -35.77
C ASP A 672 0.80 15.12 -36.15
N ILE A 673 -0.32 14.85 -36.82
CA ILE A 673 -0.58 13.53 -37.44
C ILE A 673 0.31 13.44 -38.68
N THR A 674 1.27 12.51 -38.69
CA THR A 674 1.89 12.02 -39.94
C THR A 674 1.04 10.96 -40.59
#